data_AF-A0A914VI86-F1
#
_entry.id   AF-A0A914VI86-F1
#
_cell.length_a   1.000
_cell.length_b   1.000
_cell.length_c   1.000
_cell.angle_alpha   90.00
_cell.angle_beta   90.00
_cell.angle_gamma   90.00
#
_symmetry.space_group_name_H-M   'P 1'
#
loop_
_entity.id
_entity.type
_entity.pdbx_description
1 polymer ?
#
loop_
_entity_poly.entity_id
_entity_poly.type
_entity_poly.pdbx_seq_one_letter_code
_entity_poly.pdbx_strand_id
1 'polypeptide(L)'
;MAQSTKESKNSYLSIGDYITLYCEERLGFIQSYLSSSVFNDLAVLSHPNRQGPPVSNISAIVFQVCVAQRYQTNKKILKYKQLVDENPSDILLQTKYAAIQKAAENESNDNEAEQKRQTGRAVQYGQVIQLQHNFTGKWMHVNSISTSRTEPSNMMVELRSESAKSAFFKIMPRYKVKSEGENVQYSDQIVLESVKCLGAFLHCSRFLNGPKSIYANCFELNLSTRPGGFSIYRFYKPSTTPKEAVAFKSTLKGGDMVRLFHREVEAYVCAEGIELETGEDVHLRVRPSNPAIPKTMYPSTSAITFWQLEVEMGSINGEEIMWDDNVRLRHVVSRLYLKIGQNQTTKLIADGSSPETLFRFVPVVKDGDHISGDSPVRIQHVSTGHWLHGQNDKEYVARLERKRLGKNGGSNGSKSASSASDKELESLAMLPWTTAQRKMICVTKDMMYDDAFSLELVDDALVRDVNYVAGVVPMLLKIGHDLSNGKFNNFDQQALTKMEIAIEELQKFLFIDSVASKRRQKLIRNFMIVDILLKLLKFRVKEPSKLFSRSDNEIPATTLAALEPLFGAMINLISVYLIGESRKNELYLGRHLDFILSLIGDTTNPIGLTATQMIVELLNNNKVLVQRITRQHIDRICNLTRKNMNYRYLELLGVLCVVGGAALSRNQDYIASELIEKVNKKEESIFLMTELGQNIGRRKNVVYVSWDSGKGWQVLHDFTSLNFGTDYYLYLKQQLLLFSSLCAGRNGDTVDLLTKNLAFITWEECYLSLTDAKLADEIRAIYARLMFDLFINVGSNFVSQETNLVYNYDDLPSPSDHRKKSMFSAIRSAKPLPLTFIEPLKLWINEFLEQNDIMIASDIGRNNLLSEVLQMIRKLALLGYYKDFREIKAILDPIMGLLEGSDDLPYRVENLSAAEPEVKQLVENYRSEGRYKRSTQNAAMVDVKIR
;
A
#
# COMPACT_ATOMS: atom_id res chain seq x y z
N MET A 1 8.12 -31.44 -40.31
CA MET A 1 8.69 -32.77 -39.96
C MET A 1 10.21 -32.64 -40.02
N ALA A 2 10.90 -33.27 -39.06
CA ALA A 2 12.36 -33.37 -38.91
C ALA A 2 13.12 -32.17 -38.30
N GLN A 3 12.83 -31.90 -37.02
CA GLN A 3 13.88 -31.87 -36.00
C GLN A 3 13.24 -32.30 -34.68
N SER A 4 13.34 -33.60 -34.43
CA SER A 4 13.01 -34.23 -33.16
C SER A 4 13.86 -33.57 -32.09
N THR A 5 13.21 -32.92 -31.14
CA THR A 5 13.77 -32.66 -29.82
C THR A 5 14.45 -33.94 -29.31
N LYS A 6 15.58 -33.79 -28.62
CA LYS A 6 16.18 -34.85 -27.79
C LYS A 6 15.27 -35.14 -26.59
N GLU A 7 14.01 -35.48 -26.82
CA GLU A 7 13.20 -36.13 -25.80
C GLU A 7 13.66 -37.58 -25.76
N SER A 8 14.28 -37.99 -24.65
CA SER A 8 14.37 -39.42 -24.36
C SER A 8 12.93 -39.95 -24.40
N LYS A 9 12.60 -40.78 -25.39
CA LYS A 9 11.27 -41.39 -25.61
C LYS A 9 10.76 -42.27 -24.46
N ASN A 10 11.33 -42.15 -23.25
CA ASN A 10 11.09 -42.97 -22.06
C ASN A 10 11.15 -42.16 -20.74
N SER A 11 10.73 -40.89 -20.72
CA SER A 11 10.64 -40.16 -19.44
C SER A 11 9.24 -40.31 -18.81
N TYR A 12 9.21 -40.75 -17.55
CA TYR A 12 8.00 -40.91 -16.76
C TYR A 12 7.67 -39.63 -15.98
N LEU A 13 6.37 -39.36 -15.82
CA LEU A 13 5.88 -38.34 -14.91
C LEU A 13 6.27 -38.71 -13.48
N SER A 14 6.80 -37.76 -12.72
CA SER A 14 7.23 -37.97 -11.34
C SER A 14 6.53 -36.98 -10.40
N ILE A 15 6.40 -37.35 -9.13
CA ILE A 15 5.96 -36.44 -8.07
C ILE A 15 6.94 -35.25 -7.99
N GLY A 16 6.41 -34.04 -7.90
CA GLY A 16 7.17 -32.79 -7.88
C GLY A 16 7.38 -32.17 -9.27
N ASP A 17 7.10 -32.90 -10.35
CA ASP A 17 7.23 -32.37 -11.71
C ASP A 17 6.22 -31.25 -11.97
N TYR A 18 6.62 -30.28 -12.78
CA TYR A 18 5.76 -29.19 -13.26
C TYR A 18 5.29 -29.53 -14.66
N ILE A 19 3.98 -29.49 -14.86
CA ILE A 19 3.31 -29.95 -16.07
C ILE A 19 2.32 -28.92 -16.59
N THR A 20 1.97 -29.04 -17.86
CA THR A 20 0.78 -28.40 -18.44
C THR A 20 -0.20 -29.47 -18.89
N LEU A 21 -1.50 -29.16 -18.80
CA LEU A 21 -2.58 -30.07 -19.17
C LEU A 21 -3.30 -29.53 -20.40
N TYR A 22 -3.25 -30.29 -21.50
CA TYR A 22 -3.86 -29.92 -22.78
C TYR A 22 -5.10 -30.75 -23.04
N CYS A 23 -6.26 -30.10 -23.13
CA CYS A 23 -7.52 -30.72 -23.51
C CYS A 23 -7.54 -30.96 -25.02
N GLU A 24 -7.57 -32.22 -25.43
CA GLU A 24 -7.57 -32.59 -26.85
C GLU A 24 -8.91 -32.30 -27.53
N GLU A 25 -10.02 -32.33 -26.79
CA GLU A 25 -11.36 -32.07 -27.33
C GLU A 25 -11.59 -30.58 -27.68
N ARG A 26 -10.91 -29.67 -26.97
CA ARG A 26 -10.99 -28.21 -27.19
C ARG A 26 -9.73 -27.58 -27.74
N LEU A 27 -8.72 -28.40 -28.01
CA LEU A 27 -7.41 -27.99 -28.48
C LEU A 27 -6.85 -26.84 -27.63
N GLY A 28 -6.73 -27.03 -26.31
CA GLY A 28 -6.38 -25.92 -25.43
C GLY A 28 -5.81 -26.30 -24.06
N PHE A 29 -5.10 -25.36 -23.44
CA PHE A 29 -4.49 -25.55 -22.12
C PHE A 29 -5.41 -25.12 -20.99
N ILE A 30 -5.39 -25.85 -19.88
CA ILE A 30 -6.01 -25.40 -18.63
C ILE A 30 -5.22 -24.20 -18.11
N GLN A 31 -5.92 -23.10 -17.81
CA GLN A 31 -5.34 -21.86 -17.31
C GLN A 31 -6.11 -21.26 -16.13
N SER A 32 -5.38 -20.52 -15.29
CA SER A 32 -5.95 -19.50 -14.43
C SER A 32 -4.95 -18.36 -14.20
N TYR A 33 -5.36 -17.11 -14.36
CA TYR A 33 -4.50 -15.95 -14.11
C TYR A 33 -5.10 -14.99 -13.08
N LEU A 34 -6.14 -15.40 -12.35
CA LEU A 34 -6.82 -14.58 -11.35
C LEU A 34 -6.39 -15.01 -9.93
N SER A 35 -6.09 -14.03 -9.08
CA SER A 35 -5.47 -14.27 -7.77
C SER A 35 -6.44 -14.24 -6.60
N SER A 36 -7.58 -13.53 -6.73
CA SER A 36 -8.59 -13.40 -5.66
C SER A 36 -9.24 -14.74 -5.28
N SER A 37 -9.74 -14.88 -4.05
CA SER A 37 -10.42 -16.11 -3.61
C SER A 37 -11.77 -16.36 -4.30
N VAL A 38 -12.46 -15.30 -4.72
CA VAL A 38 -13.79 -15.38 -5.36
C VAL A 38 -13.74 -15.53 -6.89
N PHE A 39 -12.57 -15.23 -7.47
CA PHE A 39 -12.24 -15.45 -8.88
C PHE A 39 -11.31 -16.66 -8.99
N ASN A 40 -11.86 -17.81 -8.65
CA ASN A 40 -11.12 -19.07 -8.54
C ASN A 40 -11.42 -20.06 -9.67
N ASP A 41 -12.06 -19.59 -10.74
CA ASP A 41 -12.41 -20.43 -11.88
C ASP A 41 -11.16 -20.87 -12.67
N LEU A 42 -11.23 -22.08 -13.22
CA LEU A 42 -10.28 -22.61 -14.19
C LEU A 42 -10.93 -22.61 -15.58
N ALA A 43 -10.17 -22.16 -16.58
CA ALA A 43 -10.64 -22.07 -17.95
C ALA A 43 -9.72 -22.85 -18.89
N VAL A 44 -10.23 -23.26 -20.05
CA VAL A 44 -9.43 -23.91 -21.10
C VAL A 44 -9.28 -22.94 -22.27
N LEU A 45 -8.04 -22.49 -22.49
CA LEU A 45 -7.66 -21.58 -23.58
C LEU A 45 -7.49 -22.38 -24.87
N SER A 46 -8.45 -22.29 -25.78
CA SER A 46 -8.34 -22.95 -27.08
C SER A 46 -7.22 -22.29 -27.91
N HIS A 47 -6.17 -23.07 -28.17
CA HIS A 47 -5.06 -22.68 -29.02
C HIS A 47 -4.40 -23.93 -29.64
N PRO A 48 -4.52 -24.13 -30.98
CA PRO A 48 -3.99 -25.33 -31.64
C PRO A 48 -2.46 -25.48 -31.56
N ASN A 49 -1.72 -24.38 -31.48
CA ASN A 49 -0.27 -24.42 -31.35
C ASN A 49 0.13 -24.74 -29.91
N ARG A 50 0.60 -25.97 -29.68
CA ARG A 50 0.98 -26.45 -28.35
C ARG A 50 2.25 -25.78 -27.81
N GLN A 51 3.16 -25.34 -28.68
CA GLN A 51 4.48 -24.85 -28.28
C GLN A 51 4.48 -23.41 -27.77
N GLY A 52 3.50 -22.59 -28.16
CA GLY A 52 3.48 -21.17 -27.84
C GLY A 52 2.08 -20.64 -27.53
N PRO A 53 1.42 -21.09 -26.46
CA PRO A 53 0.10 -20.59 -26.09
C PRO A 53 0.16 -19.08 -25.77
N PRO A 54 -0.85 -18.29 -26.19
CA PRO A 54 -0.88 -16.83 -25.99
C PRO A 54 -1.33 -16.47 -24.56
N VAL A 55 -0.58 -16.97 -23.58
CA VAL A 55 -0.84 -16.73 -22.15
C VAL A 55 -0.10 -15.48 -21.69
N SER A 56 -0.68 -14.75 -20.75
CA SER A 56 -0.07 -13.53 -20.18
C SER A 56 1.13 -13.82 -19.27
N ASN A 57 1.15 -15.02 -18.67
CA ASN A 57 2.23 -15.54 -17.87
C ASN A 57 2.23 -17.07 -18.03
N ILE A 58 3.37 -17.67 -18.35
CA ILE A 58 3.42 -19.12 -18.55
C ILE A 58 3.03 -19.90 -17.29
N SER A 59 3.32 -19.38 -16.10
CA SER A 59 2.95 -20.06 -14.85
C SER A 59 1.45 -20.17 -14.63
N ALA A 60 0.63 -19.43 -15.40
CA ALA A 60 -0.83 -19.49 -15.36
C ALA A 60 -1.41 -20.77 -15.99
N ILE A 61 -0.61 -21.57 -16.70
CA ILE A 61 -1.02 -22.88 -17.25
C ILE A 61 -0.24 -24.06 -16.64
N VAL A 62 0.65 -23.78 -15.69
CA VAL A 62 1.56 -24.77 -15.11
C VAL A 62 1.00 -25.24 -13.77
N PHE A 63 1.03 -26.56 -13.58
CA PHE A 63 0.63 -27.25 -12.36
C PHE A 63 1.77 -28.11 -11.85
N GLN A 64 2.01 -28.08 -10.54
CA GLN A 64 2.89 -29.02 -9.86
C GLN A 64 2.11 -30.27 -9.46
N VAL A 65 2.67 -31.44 -9.74
CA VAL A 65 2.12 -32.73 -9.31
C VAL A 65 2.58 -33.03 -7.88
N CYS A 66 1.64 -33.02 -6.94
CA CYS A 66 1.92 -33.19 -5.51
C CYS A 66 1.28 -34.46 -4.95
N VAL A 67 1.80 -34.94 -3.83
CA VAL A 67 1.18 -36.02 -3.07
C VAL A 67 -0.03 -35.53 -2.28
N ALA A 68 -0.91 -36.44 -1.91
CA ALA A 68 -2.06 -36.14 -1.07
C ALA A 68 -1.61 -35.67 0.34
N GLN A 69 -1.95 -34.43 0.69
CA GLN A 69 -1.62 -33.80 1.95
C GLN A 69 -2.61 -34.17 3.07
N ARG A 70 -2.13 -34.12 4.31
CA ARG A 70 -2.99 -34.10 5.51
C ARG A 70 -3.63 -32.70 5.64
N TYR A 71 -4.90 -32.66 6.02
CA TYR A 71 -5.69 -31.41 6.04
C TYR A 71 -6.60 -31.25 7.27
N GLN A 72 -6.48 -32.15 8.25
CA GLN A 72 -7.45 -32.20 9.36
C GLN A 72 -7.30 -31.01 10.29
N THR A 73 -6.08 -30.52 10.50
CA THR A 73 -5.80 -29.43 11.44
C THR A 73 -6.09 -28.08 10.82
N ASN A 74 -5.77 -27.87 9.53
CA ASN A 74 -6.16 -26.65 8.80
C ASN A 74 -7.67 -26.42 8.79
N LYS A 75 -8.45 -27.50 8.67
CA LYS A 75 -9.92 -27.42 8.79
C LYS A 75 -10.38 -26.93 10.17
N LYS A 76 -9.67 -27.30 11.25
CA LYS A 76 -9.97 -26.83 12.61
C LYS A 76 -9.59 -25.36 12.78
N ILE A 77 -8.47 -24.88 12.21
CA ILE A 77 -8.09 -23.46 12.25
C ILE A 77 -9.23 -22.59 11.76
N LEU A 78 -9.77 -22.86 10.58
CA LEU A 78 -10.82 -22.02 9.98
C LEU A 78 -12.04 -21.88 10.89
N LYS A 79 -12.47 -22.99 11.49
CA LYS A 79 -13.60 -23.02 12.42
C LYS A 79 -13.31 -22.20 13.68
N TYR A 80 -12.13 -22.38 14.29
CA TYR A 80 -11.78 -21.65 15.51
C TYR A 80 -11.47 -20.18 15.25
N LYS A 81 -10.94 -19.84 14.07
CA LYS A 81 -10.74 -18.45 13.65
C LYS A 81 -12.08 -17.71 13.60
N GLN A 82 -13.09 -18.30 12.97
CA GLN A 82 -14.44 -17.73 12.96
C GLN A 82 -14.99 -17.52 14.38
N LEU A 83 -14.82 -18.51 15.26
CA LEU A 83 -15.27 -18.39 16.65
C LEU A 83 -14.53 -17.28 17.42
N VAL A 84 -13.22 -17.11 17.19
CA VAL A 84 -12.40 -16.04 17.79
C VAL A 84 -12.81 -14.68 17.24
N ASP A 85 -13.05 -14.58 15.94
CA ASP A 85 -13.52 -13.35 15.29
C ASP A 85 -14.91 -12.94 15.82
N GLU A 86 -15.78 -13.90 16.15
CA GLU A 86 -17.09 -13.66 16.79
C GLU A 86 -16.99 -13.29 18.28
N ASN A 87 -16.02 -13.84 19.02
CA ASN A 87 -15.85 -13.63 20.46
C ASN A 87 -14.40 -13.24 20.81
N PRO A 88 -13.94 -12.04 20.43
CA PRO A 88 -12.54 -11.65 20.56
C PRO A 88 -12.07 -11.47 22.01
N SER A 89 -12.98 -11.38 22.99
CA SER A 89 -12.66 -11.21 24.41
C SER A 89 -12.48 -12.53 25.19
N ASP A 90 -12.73 -13.70 24.58
CA ASP A 90 -12.58 -15.00 25.23
C ASP A 90 -11.13 -15.52 25.16
N ILE A 91 -10.40 -15.36 26.27
CA ILE A 91 -8.99 -15.74 26.43
C ILE A 91 -8.78 -17.27 26.28
N LEU A 92 -9.74 -18.09 26.72
CA LEU A 92 -9.64 -19.55 26.61
C LEU A 92 -9.74 -19.99 25.14
N LEU A 93 -10.64 -19.34 24.38
CA LEU A 93 -10.81 -19.58 22.96
C LEU A 93 -9.57 -19.14 22.16
N GLN A 94 -8.98 -17.99 22.50
CA GLN A 94 -7.71 -17.53 21.92
C GLN A 94 -6.57 -18.51 22.19
N THR A 95 -6.46 -19.01 23.43
CA THR A 95 -5.42 -19.99 23.80
C THR A 95 -5.58 -21.30 23.01
N LYS A 96 -6.82 -21.79 22.86
CA LYS A 96 -7.12 -22.95 22.01
C LYS A 96 -6.80 -22.68 20.55
N TYR A 97 -7.11 -21.49 20.04
CA TYR A 97 -6.79 -21.09 18.67
C TYR A 97 -5.28 -21.08 18.42
N ALA A 98 -4.49 -20.49 19.32
CA ALA A 98 -3.03 -20.49 19.24
C ALA A 98 -2.43 -21.91 19.26
N ALA A 99 -2.95 -22.80 20.11
CA ALA A 99 -2.54 -24.20 20.13
C ALA A 99 -2.86 -24.94 18.81
N ILE A 100 -4.02 -24.65 18.21
CA ILE A 100 -4.42 -25.21 16.92
C ILE A 100 -3.58 -24.63 15.77
N GLN A 101 -3.22 -23.34 15.81
CA GLN A 101 -2.30 -22.73 14.85
C GLN A 101 -0.95 -23.45 14.86
N LYS A 102 -0.36 -23.66 16.05
CA LYS A 102 0.90 -24.40 16.19
C LYS A 102 0.79 -25.84 15.68
N ALA A 103 -0.32 -26.52 15.96
CA ALA A 103 -0.55 -27.88 15.46
C ALA A 103 -0.66 -27.93 13.93
N ALA A 104 -1.23 -26.90 13.31
CA ALA A 104 -1.35 -26.81 11.87
C ALA A 104 -0.03 -26.45 11.18
N GLU A 105 0.79 -25.60 11.80
CA GLU A 105 2.16 -25.36 11.34
C GLU A 105 2.96 -26.66 11.30
N ASN A 106 2.84 -27.49 12.36
CA ASN A 106 3.42 -28.82 12.39
C ASN A 106 2.86 -29.73 11.27
N GLU A 107 1.54 -29.73 11.04
CA GLU A 107 0.92 -30.48 9.93
C GLU A 107 1.44 -30.02 8.56
N SER A 108 1.64 -28.71 8.37
CA SER A 108 2.21 -28.14 7.14
C SER A 108 3.67 -28.56 6.96
N ASN A 109 4.47 -28.50 8.02
CA ASN A 109 5.87 -28.93 7.99
C ASN A 109 6.00 -30.43 7.67
N ASP A 110 5.13 -31.27 8.24
CA ASP A 110 5.06 -32.70 7.93
C ASP A 110 4.67 -32.94 6.47
N ASN A 111 3.69 -32.21 5.95
CA ASN A 111 3.27 -32.28 4.54
C ASN A 111 4.41 -31.87 3.59
N GLU A 112 5.15 -30.81 3.91
CA GLU A 112 6.32 -30.39 3.13
C GLU A 112 7.44 -31.44 3.17
N ALA A 113 7.70 -32.03 4.33
CA ALA A 113 8.68 -33.11 4.47
C ALA A 113 8.29 -34.35 3.67
N GLU A 114 7.00 -34.73 3.68
CA GLU A 114 6.48 -35.84 2.89
C GLU A 114 6.57 -35.57 1.38
N GLN A 115 6.19 -34.36 0.95
CA GLN A 115 6.33 -33.94 -0.45
C GLN A 115 7.80 -34.02 -0.90
N LYS A 116 8.74 -33.51 -0.09
CA LYS A 116 10.19 -33.61 -0.37
C LYS A 116 10.65 -35.08 -0.46
N ARG A 117 10.17 -35.95 0.43
CA ARG A 117 10.52 -37.38 0.44
C ARG A 117 10.05 -38.13 -0.80
N GLN A 118 8.90 -37.75 -1.36
CA GLN A 118 8.28 -38.42 -2.51
C GLN A 118 8.70 -37.81 -3.85
N THR A 119 9.28 -36.61 -3.85
CA THR A 119 9.73 -35.91 -5.06
C THR A 119 10.70 -36.80 -5.86
N GLY A 120 10.46 -36.89 -7.18
CA GLY A 120 11.25 -37.72 -8.09
C GLY A 120 10.74 -39.16 -8.28
N ARG A 121 9.80 -39.64 -7.46
CA ARG A 121 9.18 -40.96 -7.66
C ARG A 121 8.20 -40.93 -8.82
N ALA A 122 8.24 -41.95 -9.68
CA ALA A 122 7.33 -42.07 -10.82
C ALA A 122 5.87 -42.18 -10.35
N VAL A 123 4.98 -41.46 -11.04
CA VAL A 123 3.54 -41.51 -10.83
C VAL A 123 2.97 -42.72 -11.56
N GLN A 124 2.13 -43.49 -10.88
CA GLN A 124 1.48 -44.67 -11.43
C GLN A 124 0.00 -44.41 -11.72
N TYR A 125 -0.54 -45.06 -12.75
CA TYR A 125 -1.97 -45.09 -12.99
C TYR A 125 -2.69 -45.69 -11.78
N GLY A 126 -3.78 -45.04 -11.37
CA GLY A 126 -4.54 -45.36 -10.18
C GLY A 126 -4.05 -44.67 -8.90
N GLN A 127 -2.92 -43.97 -8.95
CA GLN A 127 -2.43 -43.18 -7.82
C GLN A 127 -3.27 -41.92 -7.59
N VAL A 128 -3.41 -41.54 -6.32
CA VAL A 128 -4.03 -40.26 -5.93
C VAL A 128 -2.98 -39.16 -5.93
N ILE A 129 -3.26 -38.09 -6.68
CA ILE A 129 -2.42 -36.90 -6.78
C ILE A 129 -3.21 -35.64 -6.44
N GLN A 130 -2.46 -34.56 -6.18
CA GLN A 130 -2.99 -33.20 -6.12
C GLN A 130 -2.29 -32.34 -7.18
N LEU A 131 -3.01 -31.34 -7.68
CA LEU A 131 -2.47 -30.37 -8.62
C LEU A 131 -2.43 -29.00 -7.97
N GLN A 132 -1.22 -28.48 -7.73
CA GLN A 132 -1.02 -27.12 -7.27
C GLN A 132 -0.76 -26.22 -8.47
N HIS A 133 -1.52 -25.14 -8.59
CA HIS A 133 -1.37 -24.19 -9.68
C HIS A 133 -0.22 -23.21 -9.41
N ASN A 134 0.74 -23.13 -10.33
CA ASN A 134 2.02 -22.44 -10.09
C ASN A 134 1.87 -20.92 -9.92
N PHE A 135 1.02 -20.27 -10.72
CA PHE A 135 0.84 -18.81 -10.65
C PHE A 135 0.17 -18.34 -9.35
N THR A 136 -0.82 -19.07 -8.84
CA THR A 136 -1.58 -18.67 -7.63
C THR A 136 -1.12 -19.36 -6.34
N GLY A 137 -0.39 -20.47 -6.45
CA GLY A 137 -0.06 -21.34 -5.31
C GLY A 137 -1.25 -22.11 -4.74
N LYS A 138 -2.43 -22.06 -5.39
CA LYS A 138 -3.67 -22.70 -4.93
C LYS A 138 -3.82 -24.11 -5.48
N TRP A 139 -4.57 -24.96 -4.77
CA TRP A 139 -4.93 -26.31 -5.18
C TRP A 139 -6.14 -26.32 -6.10
N MET A 140 -6.20 -27.26 -7.03
CA MET A 140 -7.40 -27.53 -7.83
C MET A 140 -8.40 -28.36 -7.02
N HIS A 141 -9.63 -27.88 -6.87
CA HIS A 141 -10.71 -28.53 -6.12
C HIS A 141 -11.94 -28.77 -6.97
N VAL A 142 -12.67 -29.83 -6.63
CA VAL A 142 -14.06 -30.03 -7.02
C VAL A 142 -14.98 -29.38 -6.00
N ASN A 143 -15.93 -28.58 -6.46
CA ASN A 143 -17.02 -28.07 -5.64
C ASN A 143 -18.24 -29.00 -5.74
N SER A 144 -18.50 -29.78 -4.69
CA SER A 144 -19.64 -30.70 -4.64
C SER A 144 -20.98 -30.02 -4.32
N ILE A 145 -20.98 -28.72 -4.05
CA ILE A 145 -22.16 -27.94 -3.66
C ILE A 145 -22.64 -27.09 -4.83
N SER A 146 -21.72 -26.49 -5.59
CA SER A 146 -22.03 -25.61 -6.72
C SER A 146 -21.86 -26.31 -8.06
N THR A 147 -22.78 -26.04 -8.97
CA THR A 147 -22.76 -26.55 -10.35
C THR A 147 -21.93 -25.65 -11.27
N SER A 148 -21.52 -26.21 -12.41
CA SER A 148 -20.83 -25.49 -13.48
C SER A 148 -21.70 -24.36 -14.04
N ARG A 149 -21.05 -23.27 -14.43
CA ARG A 149 -21.73 -22.06 -14.94
C ARG A 149 -22.25 -22.22 -16.35
N THR A 150 -21.57 -23.04 -17.15
CA THR A 150 -21.92 -23.31 -18.56
C THR A 150 -22.74 -24.58 -18.73
N GLU A 151 -22.56 -25.58 -17.86
CA GLU A 151 -23.25 -26.87 -17.92
C GLU A 151 -23.83 -27.25 -16.55
N PRO A 152 -25.08 -26.86 -16.23
CA PRO A 152 -25.67 -27.03 -14.90
C PRO A 152 -25.75 -28.49 -14.40
N SER A 153 -25.67 -29.47 -15.30
CA SER A 153 -25.60 -30.90 -14.96
C SER A 153 -24.25 -31.35 -14.40
N ASN A 154 -23.21 -30.52 -14.56
CA ASN A 154 -21.85 -30.80 -14.13
C ASN A 154 -21.52 -29.99 -12.86
N MET A 155 -20.56 -30.46 -12.08
CA MET A 155 -20.06 -29.78 -10.88
C MET A 155 -18.98 -28.76 -11.23
N MET A 156 -18.85 -27.70 -10.43
CA MET A 156 -17.81 -26.69 -10.62
C MET A 156 -16.43 -27.19 -10.19
N VAL A 157 -15.38 -26.74 -10.89
CA VAL A 157 -13.98 -26.93 -10.50
C VAL A 157 -13.37 -25.55 -10.23
N GLU A 158 -12.63 -25.43 -9.13
CA GLU A 158 -12.16 -24.14 -8.62
C GLU A 158 -10.78 -24.24 -7.95
N LEU A 159 -10.10 -23.11 -7.77
CA LEU A 159 -8.83 -22.99 -7.06
C LEU A 159 -9.03 -22.54 -5.60
N ARG A 160 -8.45 -23.25 -4.62
CA ARG A 160 -8.48 -22.85 -3.20
C ARG A 160 -7.10 -22.92 -2.56
N SER A 161 -6.84 -22.04 -1.61
CA SER A 161 -5.54 -21.99 -0.91
C SER A 161 -5.31 -23.20 -0.01
N GLU A 162 -6.39 -23.74 0.56
CA GLU A 162 -6.33 -24.84 1.52
C GLU A 162 -6.50 -26.20 0.85
N SER A 163 -5.63 -27.15 1.19
CA SER A 163 -5.78 -28.55 0.75
C SER A 163 -6.97 -29.23 1.42
N ALA A 164 -7.67 -30.11 0.69
CA ALA A 164 -8.78 -30.91 1.20
C ALA A 164 -9.00 -32.15 0.33
N LYS A 165 -9.82 -33.10 0.79
CA LYS A 165 -10.22 -34.29 0.01
C LYS A 165 -10.82 -33.95 -1.37
N SER A 166 -11.43 -32.76 -1.53
CA SER A 166 -11.95 -32.32 -2.82
C SER A 166 -10.88 -31.93 -3.84
N ALA A 167 -9.61 -31.84 -3.45
CA ALA A 167 -8.47 -31.61 -4.33
C ALA A 167 -7.72 -32.90 -4.73
N PHE A 168 -8.26 -34.06 -4.36
CA PHE A 168 -7.64 -35.35 -4.62
C PHE A 168 -8.21 -35.95 -5.89
N PHE A 169 -7.32 -36.26 -6.83
CA PHE A 169 -7.68 -36.86 -8.11
C PHE A 169 -6.94 -38.19 -8.30
N LYS A 170 -7.67 -39.22 -8.76
CA LYS A 170 -7.08 -40.49 -9.21
C LYS A 170 -6.69 -40.32 -10.68
N ILE A 171 -5.40 -40.48 -10.99
CA ILE A 171 -4.90 -40.40 -12.37
C ILE A 171 -5.15 -41.73 -13.08
N MET A 172 -5.88 -41.71 -14.19
CA MET A 172 -6.33 -42.91 -14.89
C MET A 172 -6.00 -42.83 -16.39
N PRO A 173 -5.72 -43.96 -17.06
CA PRO A 173 -5.44 -43.95 -18.49
C PRO A 173 -6.73 -43.70 -19.28
N ARG A 174 -6.68 -42.83 -20.30
CA ARG A 174 -7.87 -42.57 -21.16
C ARG A 174 -8.23 -43.79 -22.00
N TYR A 175 -7.22 -44.49 -22.50
CA TYR A 175 -7.33 -45.65 -23.37
C TYR A 175 -6.88 -46.91 -22.64
N LYS A 176 -7.44 -48.07 -23.01
CA LYS A 176 -7.14 -49.38 -22.40
C LYS A 176 -5.77 -49.97 -22.80
N VAL A 177 -4.82 -49.12 -23.18
CA VAL A 177 -3.47 -49.54 -23.59
C VAL A 177 -2.57 -49.74 -22.36
N LYS A 178 -2.87 -49.04 -21.27
CA LYS A 178 -2.16 -49.11 -19.99
C LYS A 178 -3.14 -49.46 -18.87
N SER A 179 -2.64 -50.14 -17.84
CA SER A 179 -3.44 -50.56 -16.67
C SER A 179 -3.06 -49.82 -15.39
N GLU A 180 -3.90 -49.88 -14.36
CA GLU A 180 -3.56 -49.38 -13.02
C GLU A 180 -2.26 -50.05 -12.52
N GLY A 181 -1.36 -49.27 -11.91
CA GLY A 181 -0.03 -49.70 -11.46
C GLY A 181 1.11 -49.42 -12.45
N GLU A 182 0.82 -49.19 -13.73
CA GLU A 182 1.84 -48.80 -14.71
C GLU A 182 2.25 -47.32 -14.55
N ASN A 183 3.49 -46.99 -14.89
CA ASN A 183 4.00 -45.62 -14.81
C ASN A 183 3.38 -44.74 -15.91
N VAL A 184 2.96 -43.54 -15.51
CA VAL A 184 2.45 -42.51 -16.43
C VAL A 184 3.62 -41.91 -17.21
N GLN A 185 3.49 -41.83 -18.52
CA GLN A 185 4.49 -41.22 -19.41
C GLN A 185 4.04 -39.82 -19.85
N TYR A 186 5.00 -38.96 -20.16
CA TYR A 186 4.70 -37.71 -20.83
C TYR A 186 4.07 -37.96 -22.21
N SER A 187 3.20 -37.06 -22.65
CA SER A 187 2.34 -37.20 -23.84
C SER A 187 1.24 -38.26 -23.74
N ASP A 188 1.09 -38.98 -22.62
CA ASP A 188 -0.07 -39.83 -22.40
C ASP A 188 -1.35 -38.98 -22.31
N GLN A 189 -2.44 -39.52 -22.86
CA GLN A 189 -3.78 -39.02 -22.58
C GLN A 189 -4.32 -39.67 -21.30
N ILE A 190 -4.62 -38.84 -20.32
CA ILE A 190 -5.15 -39.24 -19.03
C ILE A 190 -6.58 -38.76 -18.83
N VAL A 191 -7.26 -39.36 -17.86
CA VAL A 191 -8.48 -38.85 -17.26
C VAL A 191 -8.24 -38.71 -15.75
N LEU A 192 -8.80 -37.66 -15.16
CA LEU A 192 -8.65 -37.37 -13.73
C LEU A 192 -9.99 -37.56 -13.06
N GLU A 193 -10.10 -38.64 -12.27
CA GLU A 193 -11.31 -38.96 -11.51
C GLU A 193 -11.26 -38.29 -10.13
N SER A 194 -12.37 -37.71 -9.67
CA SER A 194 -12.45 -37.12 -8.33
C SER A 194 -12.55 -38.20 -7.25
N VAL A 195 -11.69 -38.13 -6.23
CA VAL A 195 -11.79 -38.99 -5.04
C VAL A 195 -12.97 -38.58 -4.15
N LYS A 196 -13.42 -37.31 -4.24
CA LYS A 196 -14.56 -36.80 -3.48
C LYS A 196 -15.90 -37.17 -4.11
N CYS A 197 -15.97 -37.13 -5.44
CA CYS A 197 -17.16 -37.45 -6.23
C CYS A 197 -16.83 -38.62 -7.16
N LEU A 198 -16.95 -39.84 -6.65
CA LEU A 198 -16.61 -41.08 -7.37
C LEU A 198 -17.40 -41.21 -8.68
N GLY A 199 -16.74 -41.68 -9.74
CA GLY A 199 -17.33 -41.80 -11.08
C GLY A 199 -17.52 -40.47 -11.82
N ALA A 200 -17.00 -39.36 -11.30
CA ALA A 200 -16.98 -38.07 -11.98
C ALA A 200 -15.53 -37.63 -12.27
N PHE A 201 -15.34 -37.09 -13.45
CA PHE A 201 -14.05 -36.81 -14.07
C PHE A 201 -13.93 -35.36 -14.48
N LEU A 202 -12.70 -34.85 -14.51
CA LEU A 202 -12.45 -33.53 -15.10
C LEU A 202 -12.89 -33.55 -16.57
N HIS A 203 -13.55 -32.47 -16.95
CA HIS A 203 -14.19 -32.32 -18.25
C HIS A 203 -14.10 -30.85 -18.69
N CYS A 204 -14.03 -30.64 -19.99
CA CYS A 204 -14.05 -29.30 -20.56
C CYS A 204 -15.42 -29.01 -21.15
N SER A 205 -16.03 -27.89 -20.75
CA SER A 205 -17.39 -27.56 -21.15
C SER A 205 -17.58 -27.49 -22.67
N ARG A 206 -18.82 -27.70 -23.11
CA ARG A 206 -19.20 -27.55 -24.51
C ARG A 206 -19.26 -26.11 -24.99
N PHE A 207 -19.68 -25.23 -24.11
CA PHE A 207 -19.91 -23.83 -24.41
C PHE A 207 -18.81 -22.98 -23.78
N LEU A 208 -18.45 -21.90 -24.48
CA LEU A 208 -17.57 -20.88 -23.93
C LEU A 208 -18.23 -20.23 -22.70
N ASN A 209 -17.39 -19.70 -21.81
CA ASN A 209 -17.88 -18.89 -20.71
C ASN A 209 -18.69 -17.70 -21.22
N GLY A 210 -19.72 -17.30 -20.47
CA GLY A 210 -20.52 -16.13 -20.82
C GLY A 210 -19.73 -14.80 -20.76
N PRO A 211 -20.25 -13.72 -21.35
CA PRO A 211 -19.60 -12.40 -21.42
C PRO A 211 -19.34 -11.74 -20.05
N LYS A 212 -20.03 -12.21 -19.00
CA LYS A 212 -19.80 -11.80 -17.62
C LYS A 212 -18.46 -12.30 -17.07
N SER A 213 -18.01 -13.48 -17.51
CA SER A 213 -16.76 -14.08 -17.07
C SER A 213 -15.56 -13.31 -17.61
N ILE A 214 -14.50 -13.22 -16.80
CA ILE A 214 -13.21 -12.70 -17.26
C ILE A 214 -12.60 -13.63 -18.33
N TYR A 215 -12.98 -14.91 -18.30
CA TYR A 215 -12.59 -15.93 -19.28
C TYR A 215 -13.60 -16.10 -20.43
N ALA A 216 -14.34 -15.05 -20.84
CA ALA A 216 -15.42 -15.15 -21.84
C ALA A 216 -15.05 -15.88 -23.14
N ASN A 217 -13.78 -15.81 -23.57
CA ASN A 217 -13.29 -16.49 -24.78
C ASN A 217 -12.66 -17.86 -24.52
N CYS A 218 -12.91 -18.45 -23.36
CA CYS A 218 -12.36 -19.75 -22.97
C CYS A 218 -13.49 -20.68 -22.54
N PHE A 219 -13.26 -21.99 -22.66
CA PHE A 219 -14.18 -22.99 -22.11
C PHE A 219 -14.03 -23.07 -20.59
N GLU A 220 -15.06 -23.50 -19.88
CA GLU A 220 -15.01 -23.76 -18.44
C GLU A 220 -14.43 -25.15 -18.20
N LEU A 221 -13.51 -25.27 -17.22
CA LEU A 221 -13.15 -26.58 -16.68
C LEU A 221 -14.19 -26.96 -15.63
N ASN A 222 -14.87 -28.09 -15.80
CA ASN A 222 -15.87 -28.60 -14.88
C ASN A 222 -15.66 -30.08 -14.57
N LEU A 223 -16.51 -30.65 -13.72
CA LEU A 223 -16.49 -32.07 -13.38
C LEU A 223 -17.78 -32.74 -13.86
N SER A 224 -17.65 -33.73 -14.74
CA SER A 224 -18.76 -34.43 -15.38
C SER A 224 -18.70 -35.94 -15.12
N THR A 225 -19.81 -36.64 -15.27
CA THR A 225 -19.80 -38.11 -15.36
C THR A 225 -19.15 -38.61 -16.65
N ARG A 226 -18.95 -37.74 -17.64
CA ARG A 226 -18.23 -38.05 -18.87
C ARG A 226 -16.72 -37.77 -18.70
N PRO A 227 -15.85 -38.73 -18.97
CA PRO A 227 -14.40 -38.55 -18.84
C PRO A 227 -13.85 -37.63 -19.95
N GLY A 228 -13.30 -36.47 -19.56
CA GLY A 228 -12.53 -35.60 -20.44
C GLY A 228 -11.07 -36.04 -20.54
N GLY A 229 -10.54 -36.10 -21.76
CA GLY A 229 -9.15 -36.47 -22.02
C GLY A 229 -8.18 -35.28 -21.96
N PHE A 230 -7.08 -35.44 -21.23
CA PHE A 230 -6.01 -34.44 -21.13
C PHE A 230 -4.65 -35.06 -21.44
N SER A 231 -3.91 -34.44 -22.36
CA SER A 231 -2.52 -34.79 -22.64
C SER A 231 -1.59 -34.06 -21.67
N ILE A 232 -0.63 -34.78 -21.09
CA ILE A 232 0.34 -34.23 -20.14
C ILE A 232 1.60 -33.80 -20.90
N TYR A 233 1.95 -32.52 -20.81
CA TYR A 233 3.24 -32.03 -21.28
C TYR A 233 4.12 -31.61 -20.12
N ARG A 234 5.40 -31.96 -20.21
CA ARG A 234 6.41 -31.54 -19.25
C ARG A 234 6.66 -30.04 -19.42
N PHE A 235 6.60 -29.29 -18.32
CA PHE A 235 7.11 -27.92 -18.28
C PHE A 235 8.55 -27.92 -17.77
N TYR A 236 8.79 -28.47 -16.57
CA TYR A 236 10.14 -28.76 -16.11
C TYR A 236 10.15 -29.87 -15.05
N LYS A 237 11.28 -30.55 -14.90
CA LYS A 237 11.51 -31.55 -13.84
C LYS A 237 12.54 -31.03 -12.83
N PRO A 238 12.18 -30.86 -11.55
CA PRO A 238 13.15 -30.51 -10.52
C PRO A 238 14.23 -31.59 -10.36
N SER A 239 15.47 -31.19 -10.08
CA SER A 239 16.50 -32.15 -9.70
C SER A 239 16.18 -32.81 -8.34
N THR A 240 16.48 -34.11 -8.24
CA THR A 240 16.15 -34.98 -7.11
C THR A 240 17.28 -35.14 -6.09
N THR A 241 18.52 -34.77 -6.43
CA THR A 241 19.66 -34.90 -5.50
C THR A 241 19.98 -33.58 -4.81
N PRO A 242 20.42 -33.54 -3.53
CA PRO A 242 20.67 -32.29 -2.83
C PRO A 242 21.76 -31.41 -3.46
N LYS A 243 22.83 -32.02 -3.99
CA LYS A 243 23.93 -31.30 -4.65
C LYS A 243 23.49 -30.66 -5.96
N GLU A 244 22.77 -31.43 -6.78
CA GLU A 244 22.19 -30.90 -8.00
C GLU A 244 21.03 -29.95 -7.71
N ALA A 245 20.27 -30.10 -6.63
CA ALA A 245 19.20 -29.17 -6.26
C ALA A 245 19.71 -27.77 -5.87
N VAL A 246 20.88 -27.69 -5.22
CA VAL A 246 21.55 -26.41 -4.93
C VAL A 246 22.06 -25.78 -6.24
N ALA A 247 22.71 -26.57 -7.10
CA ALA A 247 23.15 -26.11 -8.42
C ALA A 247 21.95 -25.70 -9.30
N PHE A 248 20.86 -26.47 -9.27
CA PHE A 248 19.62 -26.27 -10.03
C PHE A 248 18.82 -25.07 -9.53
N LYS A 249 18.91 -24.72 -8.24
CA LYS A 249 18.39 -23.43 -7.75
C LYS A 249 19.19 -22.24 -8.26
N SER A 250 20.43 -22.47 -8.67
CA SER A 250 21.28 -21.45 -9.27
C SER A 250 21.26 -21.44 -10.79
N THR A 251 20.65 -22.39 -11.51
CA THR A 251 20.56 -22.37 -12.98
C THR A 251 19.28 -21.67 -13.46
N LEU A 252 19.39 -20.90 -14.54
CA LEU A 252 18.25 -20.22 -15.18
C LEU A 252 17.41 -21.20 -16.01
N LYS A 253 16.09 -21.05 -15.95
CA LYS A 253 15.12 -21.87 -16.66
C LYS A 253 14.13 -21.06 -17.46
N GLY A 254 13.50 -21.71 -18.43
CA GLY A 254 12.32 -21.15 -19.09
C GLY A 254 11.21 -20.82 -18.07
N GLY A 255 10.66 -19.61 -18.16
CA GLY A 255 9.62 -19.10 -17.26
C GLY A 255 10.15 -18.36 -16.02
N ASP A 256 11.45 -18.43 -15.72
CA ASP A 256 12.07 -17.69 -14.62
C ASP A 256 11.96 -16.18 -14.83
N MET A 257 11.82 -15.45 -13.72
CA MET A 257 11.89 -14.00 -13.70
C MET A 257 13.29 -13.55 -13.30
N VAL A 258 13.93 -12.75 -14.14
CA VAL A 258 15.28 -12.21 -13.90
C VAL A 258 15.28 -10.68 -13.93
N ARG A 259 16.32 -10.09 -13.35
CA ARG A 259 16.68 -8.69 -13.53
C ARG A 259 17.94 -8.63 -14.37
N LEU A 260 17.95 -7.72 -15.35
CA LEU A 260 19.13 -7.45 -16.15
C LEU A 260 19.85 -6.24 -15.54
N PHE A 261 20.96 -6.48 -14.83
CA PHE A 261 21.74 -5.43 -14.18
C PHE A 261 23.02 -5.14 -14.97
N HIS A 262 23.12 -3.95 -15.55
CA HIS A 262 24.31 -3.50 -16.25
C HIS A 262 25.39 -3.10 -15.23
N ARG A 263 26.54 -3.79 -15.24
CA ARG A 263 27.59 -3.63 -14.22
C ARG A 263 28.31 -2.28 -14.30
N GLU A 264 28.72 -1.83 -15.49
CA GLU A 264 29.44 -0.55 -15.63
C GLU A 264 28.56 0.67 -15.34
N VAL A 265 27.35 0.72 -15.90
CA VAL A 265 26.39 1.82 -15.67
C VAL A 265 25.73 1.73 -14.28
N GLU A 266 25.91 0.61 -13.57
CA GLU A 266 25.24 0.26 -12.31
C GLU A 266 23.72 0.49 -12.38
N ALA A 267 23.09 -0.08 -13.40
CA ALA A 267 21.69 0.21 -13.73
C ALA A 267 20.88 -1.02 -14.14
N TYR A 268 19.60 -1.02 -13.80
CA TYR A 268 18.67 -2.08 -14.19
C TYR A 268 17.97 -1.74 -15.52
N VAL A 269 17.83 -2.72 -16.41
CA VAL A 269 16.96 -2.60 -17.60
C VAL A 269 15.51 -2.60 -17.16
N CYS A 270 14.80 -1.52 -17.44
CA CYS A 270 13.44 -1.26 -16.98
C CYS A 270 12.49 -0.97 -18.13
N ALA A 271 11.22 -1.27 -17.91
CA ALA A 271 10.11 -0.70 -18.68
C ALA A 271 8.96 -0.33 -17.74
N GLU A 272 8.12 0.61 -18.14
CA GLU A 272 6.93 1.00 -17.38
C GLU A 272 5.71 0.89 -18.31
N GLY A 273 4.50 0.72 -17.74
CA GLY A 273 3.24 0.60 -18.49
C GLY A 273 2.53 -0.74 -18.34
N ILE A 274 1.29 -0.79 -18.82
CA ILE A 274 0.45 -1.99 -18.96
C ILE A 274 0.04 -2.13 -20.43
N GLU A 275 -0.37 -3.32 -20.87
CA GLU A 275 -0.65 -3.64 -22.28
C GLU A 275 -1.58 -2.63 -23.00
N LEU A 276 -2.54 -2.04 -22.29
CA LEU A 276 -3.53 -1.09 -22.82
C LEU A 276 -3.15 0.39 -22.64
N GLU A 277 -2.06 0.70 -21.93
CA GLU A 277 -1.60 2.06 -21.73
C GLU A 277 -0.16 2.23 -22.19
N THR A 278 0.08 3.21 -23.07
CA THR A 278 1.44 3.54 -23.50
C THR A 278 2.26 3.97 -22.28
N GLY A 279 3.14 3.08 -21.83
CA GLY A 279 4.08 3.37 -20.75
C GLY A 279 5.34 4.07 -21.23
N GLU A 280 6.49 3.75 -20.64
CA GLU A 280 7.78 4.32 -21.04
C GLU A 280 8.49 3.41 -22.05
N ASP A 281 9.43 3.96 -22.82
CA ASP A 281 10.34 3.11 -23.60
C ASP A 281 11.27 2.34 -22.65
N VAL A 282 11.86 1.25 -23.15
CA VAL A 282 12.86 0.49 -22.40
C VAL A 282 14.06 1.40 -22.14
N HIS A 283 14.50 1.45 -20.89
CA HIS A 283 15.58 2.33 -20.45
C HIS A 283 16.35 1.71 -19.28
N LEU A 284 17.51 2.26 -18.97
CA LEU A 284 18.30 1.90 -17.80
C LEU A 284 17.92 2.80 -16.62
N ARG A 285 17.74 2.22 -15.43
CA ARG A 285 17.52 2.96 -14.19
C ARG A 285 18.70 2.76 -13.26
N VAL A 286 19.46 3.83 -13.07
CA VAL A 286 20.71 3.82 -12.31
C VAL A 286 20.41 3.59 -10.82
N ARG A 287 21.16 2.67 -10.23
CA ARG A 287 21.11 2.31 -8.82
C ARG A 287 22.51 1.85 -8.39
N PRO A 288 23.42 2.79 -8.12
CA PRO A 288 24.76 2.46 -7.69
C PRO A 288 24.72 1.89 -6.28
N SER A 289 25.67 1.02 -5.97
CA SER A 289 25.82 0.48 -4.62
C SER A 289 26.34 1.57 -3.69
N ASN A 290 25.61 1.87 -2.62
CA ASN A 290 25.98 2.89 -1.66
C ASN A 290 25.86 2.35 -0.22
N PRO A 291 26.98 2.11 0.49
CA PRO A 291 26.97 1.62 1.86
C PRO A 291 26.21 2.53 2.84
N ALA A 292 26.15 3.85 2.60
CA ALA A 292 25.38 4.79 3.41
C ALA A 292 23.86 4.62 3.25
N ILE A 293 23.42 3.92 2.19
CA ILE A 293 22.02 3.59 1.94
C ILE A 293 21.90 2.07 1.82
N PRO A 294 21.77 1.33 2.95
CA PRO A 294 21.83 -0.14 2.98
C PRO A 294 20.90 -0.83 1.96
N LYS A 295 19.77 -0.22 1.63
CA LYS A 295 18.82 -0.73 0.63
C LYS A 295 19.42 -0.84 -0.78
N THR A 296 20.44 -0.06 -1.11
CA THR A 296 21.10 -0.10 -2.43
C THR A 296 22.05 -1.28 -2.58
N MET A 297 22.50 -1.88 -1.45
CA MET A 297 23.33 -3.09 -1.42
C MET A 297 22.57 -4.37 -1.81
N TYR A 298 21.24 -4.30 -1.91
CA TYR A 298 20.38 -5.43 -2.27
C TYR A 298 19.72 -5.21 -3.65
N PRO A 299 19.49 -6.30 -4.40
CA PRO A 299 18.78 -6.26 -5.67
C PRO A 299 17.45 -5.48 -5.63
N SER A 300 17.04 -4.98 -6.80
CA SER A 300 15.82 -4.20 -6.89
C SER A 300 14.56 -5.02 -6.62
N THR A 301 13.74 -4.59 -5.66
CA THR A 301 12.40 -5.17 -5.43
C THR A 301 11.32 -4.59 -6.36
N SER A 302 11.68 -3.82 -7.40
CA SER A 302 10.70 -3.20 -8.28
C SER A 302 10.36 -4.10 -9.47
N ALA A 303 9.07 -4.40 -9.66
CA ALA A 303 8.62 -5.29 -10.73
C ALA A 303 8.87 -4.76 -12.14
N ILE A 304 9.04 -3.44 -12.31
CA ILE A 304 9.42 -2.80 -13.59
C ILE A 304 10.82 -3.23 -14.10
N THR A 305 11.60 -3.91 -13.27
CA THR A 305 12.93 -4.45 -13.61
C THR A 305 12.88 -5.94 -13.97
N PHE A 306 11.72 -6.58 -13.86
CA PHE A 306 11.59 -8.03 -13.99
C PHE A 306 11.24 -8.41 -15.42
N TRP A 307 12.00 -9.37 -15.95
CA TRP A 307 11.84 -9.93 -17.27
C TRP A 307 11.67 -11.44 -17.15
N GLN A 308 10.59 -11.98 -17.68
CA GLN A 308 10.35 -13.41 -17.78
C GLN A 308 11.05 -13.96 -19.02
N LEU A 309 11.81 -15.03 -18.84
CA LEU A 309 12.54 -15.70 -19.91
C LEU A 309 11.62 -16.71 -20.60
N GLU A 310 11.59 -16.71 -21.93
CA GLU A 310 10.90 -17.73 -22.72
C GLU A 310 11.84 -18.27 -23.81
N VAL A 311 12.00 -19.59 -23.90
CA VAL A 311 12.93 -20.22 -24.86
C VAL A 311 12.33 -20.20 -26.28
N GLU A 312 13.16 -20.04 -27.31
CA GLU A 312 12.71 -19.96 -28.71
C GLU A 312 11.85 -21.16 -29.13
N MET A 313 12.27 -22.36 -28.72
CA MET A 313 11.67 -23.65 -29.07
C MET A 313 10.20 -23.79 -28.60
N GLY A 314 9.77 -22.96 -27.66
CA GLY A 314 8.39 -22.91 -27.17
C GLY A 314 8.30 -22.29 -25.78
N SER A 315 7.26 -21.51 -25.51
CA SER A 315 7.05 -20.90 -24.19
C SER A 315 6.70 -21.93 -23.11
N ILE A 316 6.20 -23.12 -23.49
CA ILE A 316 5.97 -24.25 -22.59
C ILE A 316 7.24 -25.02 -22.24
N ASN A 317 8.40 -24.66 -22.80
CA ASN A 317 9.67 -25.26 -22.43
C ASN A 317 10.24 -24.53 -21.21
N GLY A 318 10.09 -25.13 -20.03
CA GLY A 318 10.61 -24.64 -18.76
C GLY A 318 11.93 -25.28 -18.33
N GLU A 319 12.61 -26.00 -19.23
CA GLU A 319 13.90 -26.62 -18.93
C GLU A 319 15.01 -25.56 -18.73
N GLU A 320 16.18 -26.02 -18.30
CA GLU A 320 17.36 -25.18 -18.10
C GLU A 320 17.80 -24.52 -19.41
N ILE A 321 18.21 -23.26 -19.31
CA ILE A 321 18.67 -22.47 -20.45
C ILE A 321 20.19 -22.64 -20.59
N MET A 322 20.60 -23.04 -21.79
CA MET A 322 21.99 -23.23 -22.21
C MET A 322 22.53 -21.96 -22.90
N TRP A 323 23.84 -21.83 -23.02
CA TRP A 323 24.48 -20.67 -23.68
C TRP A 323 24.14 -20.53 -25.17
N ASP A 324 23.83 -21.63 -25.86
CA ASP A 324 23.45 -21.66 -27.27
C ASP A 324 21.96 -21.42 -27.52
N ASP A 325 21.14 -21.42 -26.45
CA ASP A 325 19.71 -21.17 -26.55
C ASP A 325 19.41 -19.71 -26.89
N ASN A 326 18.42 -19.53 -27.77
CA ASN A 326 17.82 -18.22 -28.02
C ASN A 326 16.62 -18.04 -27.08
N VAL A 327 16.50 -16.84 -26.52
CA VAL A 327 15.47 -16.50 -25.55
C VAL A 327 14.73 -15.22 -25.94
N ARG A 328 13.48 -15.13 -25.51
CA ARG A 328 12.67 -13.92 -25.53
C ARG A 328 12.63 -13.33 -24.13
N LEU A 329 12.69 -12.00 -24.07
CA LEU A 329 12.63 -11.24 -22.84
C LEU A 329 11.25 -10.59 -22.74
N ARG A 330 10.38 -11.11 -21.87
CA ARG A 330 9.04 -10.57 -21.67
C ARG A 330 8.98 -9.73 -20.41
N HIS A 331 8.62 -8.45 -20.54
CA HIS A 331 8.51 -7.58 -19.37
C HIS A 331 7.30 -7.96 -18.50
N VAL A 332 7.53 -8.19 -17.21
CA VAL A 332 6.53 -8.79 -16.31
C VAL A 332 5.34 -7.87 -16.05
N VAL A 333 5.53 -6.54 -16.00
CA VAL A 333 4.42 -5.62 -15.73
C VAL A 333 3.59 -5.35 -16.99
N SER A 334 4.26 -4.99 -18.10
CA SER A 334 3.56 -4.60 -19.33
C SER A 334 3.07 -5.79 -20.16
N ARG A 335 3.62 -6.99 -19.92
CA ARG A 335 3.34 -8.23 -20.65
C ARG A 335 3.82 -8.25 -22.10
N LEU A 336 4.62 -7.27 -22.48
CA LEU A 336 5.18 -7.09 -23.82
C LEU A 336 6.60 -7.66 -23.91
N TYR A 337 6.98 -8.15 -25.09
CA TYR A 337 8.31 -8.64 -25.41
C TYR A 337 9.24 -7.50 -25.81
N LEU A 338 10.50 -7.58 -25.38
CA LEU A 338 11.57 -6.74 -25.89
C LEU A 338 11.78 -7.02 -27.38
N LYS A 339 11.85 -5.95 -28.16
CA LYS A 339 12.10 -5.99 -29.60
C LYS A 339 13.14 -4.95 -29.97
N ILE A 340 13.96 -5.26 -30.97
CA ILE A 340 14.80 -4.26 -31.64
C ILE A 340 14.07 -3.72 -32.88
N GLY A 341 13.84 -2.41 -32.92
CA GLY A 341 13.25 -1.74 -34.08
C GLY A 341 14.27 -1.45 -35.18
N GLN A 342 13.78 -1.09 -36.36
CA GLN A 342 14.60 -0.76 -37.55
C GLN A 342 15.67 0.31 -37.31
N ASN A 343 15.39 1.27 -36.40
CA ASN A 343 16.33 2.35 -36.04
C ASN A 343 17.31 1.95 -34.92
N GLN A 344 17.51 0.65 -34.67
CA GLN A 344 18.38 0.14 -33.58
C GLN A 344 17.95 0.58 -32.17
N THR A 345 16.67 0.94 -32.02
CA THR A 345 16.06 1.34 -30.75
C THR A 345 15.33 0.17 -30.12
N THR A 346 15.45 0.02 -28.80
CA THR A 346 14.66 -0.94 -28.03
C THR A 346 13.19 -0.51 -27.95
N LYS A 347 12.27 -1.42 -28.28
CA LYS A 347 10.82 -1.24 -28.21
C LYS A 347 10.18 -2.43 -27.53
N LEU A 348 8.89 -2.29 -27.21
CA LEU A 348 8.06 -3.36 -26.67
C LEU A 348 6.94 -3.71 -27.65
N ILE A 349 6.62 -4.99 -27.78
CA ILE A 349 5.56 -5.51 -28.66
C ILE A 349 4.76 -6.62 -27.96
N ALA A 350 3.46 -6.73 -28.24
CA ALA A 350 2.61 -7.75 -27.62
C ALA A 350 2.87 -9.16 -28.19
N ASP A 351 3.10 -9.26 -29.50
CA ASP A 351 3.39 -10.53 -30.18
C ASP A 351 4.87 -10.89 -30.12
N GLY A 352 5.18 -11.99 -29.43
CA GLY A 352 6.52 -12.56 -29.33
C GLY A 352 6.92 -13.42 -30.52
N SER A 353 6.03 -13.68 -31.47
CA SER A 353 6.32 -14.59 -32.59
C SER A 353 7.36 -14.02 -33.57
N SER A 354 7.60 -12.70 -33.55
CA SER A 354 8.59 -12.06 -34.42
C SER A 354 10.03 -12.47 -34.08
N PRO A 355 10.88 -12.77 -35.08
CA PRO A 355 12.30 -13.05 -34.86
C PRO A 355 13.08 -11.83 -34.33
N GLU A 356 12.52 -10.62 -34.42
CA GLU A 356 13.10 -9.39 -33.85
C GLU A 356 12.99 -9.30 -32.31
N THR A 357 12.40 -10.32 -31.68
CA THR A 357 12.30 -10.46 -30.22
C THR A 357 13.28 -11.47 -29.63
N LEU A 358 14.09 -12.10 -30.47
CA LEU A 358 15.03 -13.15 -30.07
C LEU A 358 16.38 -12.55 -29.69
N PHE A 359 16.86 -12.96 -28.52
CA PHE A 359 18.15 -12.60 -27.96
C PHE A 359 18.93 -13.86 -27.59
N ARG A 360 20.25 -13.74 -27.54
CA ARG A 360 21.15 -14.78 -27.04
C ARG A 360 22.03 -14.20 -25.95
N PHE A 361 22.18 -14.96 -24.86
CA PHE A 361 23.14 -14.65 -23.82
C PHE A 361 24.51 -15.21 -24.19
N VAL A 362 25.52 -14.35 -24.21
CA VAL A 362 26.90 -14.73 -24.52
C VAL A 362 27.73 -14.56 -23.26
N PRO A 363 28.45 -15.59 -22.80
CA PRO A 363 29.19 -15.52 -21.55
C PRO A 363 30.32 -14.49 -21.63
N VAL A 364 30.48 -13.66 -20.60
CA VAL A 364 31.72 -12.88 -20.43
C VAL A 364 32.84 -13.79 -19.94
N VAL A 365 32.50 -14.69 -19.01
CA VAL A 365 33.32 -15.81 -18.53
C VAL A 365 32.45 -17.05 -18.62
N LYS A 366 32.94 -18.12 -19.26
CA LYS A 366 32.16 -19.36 -19.44
C LYS A 366 32.46 -20.34 -18.31
N ASP A 367 31.57 -20.38 -17.33
CA ASP A 367 31.59 -21.34 -16.22
C ASP A 367 30.57 -22.46 -16.45
N GLY A 368 30.93 -23.42 -17.31
CA GLY A 368 30.06 -24.54 -17.68
C GLY A 368 29.11 -24.25 -18.85
N ASP A 369 28.24 -25.21 -19.16
CA ASP A 369 27.32 -25.13 -20.32
C ASP A 369 25.95 -24.52 -19.99
N HIS A 370 25.59 -24.48 -18.71
CA HIS A 370 24.35 -23.87 -18.21
C HIS A 370 24.59 -22.43 -17.76
N ILE A 371 23.54 -21.61 -17.80
CA ILE A 371 23.61 -20.23 -17.31
C ILE A 371 23.19 -20.19 -15.84
N SER A 372 24.10 -19.80 -14.95
CA SER A 372 23.79 -19.59 -13.53
C SER A 372 23.21 -18.19 -13.26
N GLY A 373 22.40 -18.06 -12.21
CA GLY A 373 21.95 -16.78 -11.66
C GLY A 373 23.15 -15.95 -11.20
N ASP A 374 23.14 -14.69 -11.59
CA ASP A 374 24.24 -13.71 -11.48
C ASP A 374 25.42 -13.90 -12.45
N SER A 375 25.31 -14.81 -13.43
CA SER A 375 26.34 -14.92 -14.48
C SER A 375 26.49 -13.61 -15.25
N PRO A 376 27.74 -13.12 -15.48
CA PRO A 376 27.99 -11.99 -16.35
C PRO A 376 27.82 -12.40 -17.82
N VAL A 377 26.90 -11.73 -18.50
CA VAL A 377 26.55 -11.98 -19.91
C VAL A 377 26.63 -10.71 -20.73
N ARG A 378 26.89 -10.89 -22.03
CA ARG A 378 26.55 -9.93 -23.08
C ARG A 378 25.27 -10.40 -23.76
N ILE A 379 24.46 -9.48 -24.23
CA ILE A 379 23.16 -9.79 -24.83
C ILE A 379 23.22 -9.46 -26.32
N GLN A 380 23.14 -10.47 -27.18
CA GLN A 380 23.13 -10.30 -28.63
C GLN A 380 21.70 -10.42 -29.17
N HIS A 381 21.30 -9.53 -30.06
CA HIS A 381 20.06 -9.65 -30.82
C HIS A 381 20.27 -10.61 -32.01
N VAL A 382 19.50 -11.68 -32.07
CA VAL A 382 19.74 -12.80 -33.00
C VAL A 382 19.58 -12.37 -34.46
N SER A 383 18.52 -11.63 -34.78
CA SER A 383 18.22 -11.27 -36.18
C SER A 383 19.22 -10.30 -36.81
N THR A 384 19.84 -9.41 -36.03
CA THR A 384 20.79 -8.41 -36.56
C THR A 384 22.25 -8.69 -36.22
N GLY A 385 22.52 -9.60 -35.27
CA GLY A 385 23.86 -9.82 -34.72
C GLY A 385 24.40 -8.67 -33.86
N HIS A 386 23.58 -7.64 -33.60
CA HIS A 386 23.96 -6.45 -32.82
C HIS A 386 23.89 -6.75 -31.31
N TRP A 387 24.61 -5.96 -30.52
CA TRP A 387 24.76 -6.14 -29.07
C TRP A 387 23.95 -5.10 -28.31
N LEU A 388 23.27 -5.50 -27.24
CA LEU A 388 22.57 -4.59 -26.35
C LEU A 388 23.61 -3.71 -25.62
N HIS A 389 23.42 -2.40 -25.70
CA HIS A 389 24.39 -1.42 -25.23
C HIS A 389 23.76 -0.39 -24.29
N GLY A 390 24.37 -0.17 -23.13
CA GLY A 390 24.00 0.87 -22.17
C GLY A 390 24.73 2.18 -22.46
N GLN A 391 24.01 3.21 -22.91
CA GLN A 391 24.62 4.50 -23.23
C GLN A 391 24.85 5.34 -21.97
N ASN A 392 26.04 5.25 -21.38
CA ASN A 392 26.38 5.98 -20.15
C ASN A 392 26.40 7.52 -20.35
N ASP A 393 26.74 7.97 -21.55
CA ASP A 393 26.81 9.39 -21.93
C ASP A 393 25.43 10.03 -22.20
N LYS A 394 24.37 9.24 -22.38
CA LYS A 394 23.04 9.73 -22.76
C LYS A 394 21.97 9.45 -21.73
N GLU A 395 21.35 10.52 -21.24
CA GLU A 395 20.21 10.42 -20.34
C GLU A 395 18.93 10.04 -21.09
N TYR A 396 18.14 9.16 -20.47
CA TYR A 396 16.80 8.85 -20.95
C TYR A 396 15.81 9.88 -20.38
N VAL A 397 15.17 10.62 -21.28
CA VAL A 397 14.08 11.55 -20.94
C VAL A 397 12.75 10.81 -21.02
N ALA A 398 11.95 10.86 -19.97
CA ALA A 398 10.66 10.17 -19.94
C ALA A 398 9.75 10.66 -21.08
N ARG A 399 8.84 9.82 -21.58
CA ARG A 399 7.92 10.21 -22.67
C ARG A 399 7.10 11.44 -22.30
N LEU A 400 6.65 11.52 -21.05
CA LEU A 400 5.93 12.69 -20.52
C LEU A 400 6.79 13.97 -20.57
N GLU A 401 8.07 13.86 -20.19
CA GLU A 401 9.04 14.97 -20.22
C GLU A 401 9.46 15.34 -21.65
N ARG A 402 9.51 14.39 -22.58
CA ARG A 402 9.76 14.65 -24.01
C ARG A 402 8.64 15.47 -24.64
N LYS A 403 7.37 15.18 -24.28
CA LYS A 403 6.22 15.99 -24.69
C LYS A 403 6.36 17.44 -24.21
N ARG A 404 6.85 17.68 -22.98
CA ARG A 404 7.17 19.02 -22.44
C ARG A 404 8.23 19.76 -23.27
N LEU A 405 9.24 19.06 -23.77
CA LEU A 405 10.36 19.67 -24.51
C LEU A 405 10.08 19.89 -26.00
N GLY A 406 8.88 19.54 -26.50
CA GLY A 406 8.54 19.63 -27.93
C GLY A 406 9.38 18.70 -28.82
N LYS A 407 10.12 17.75 -28.23
CA LYS A 407 10.98 16.81 -28.95
C LYS A 407 10.20 15.52 -29.24
N ASN A 408 9.42 15.51 -30.31
CA ASN A 408 8.97 14.25 -30.89
C ASN A 408 10.18 13.52 -31.48
N GLY A 409 10.49 12.33 -30.95
CA GLY A 409 11.63 11.53 -31.40
C GLY A 409 11.36 10.91 -32.77
N GLY A 410 12.04 11.41 -33.79
CA GLY A 410 12.17 10.81 -35.12
C GLY A 410 12.79 11.79 -36.10
N SER A 411 14.11 11.68 -36.33
CA SER A 411 14.91 12.18 -37.48
C SER A 411 14.50 13.49 -38.19
N ASN A 412 15.41 14.47 -38.15
CA ASN A 412 15.62 15.61 -39.06
C ASN A 412 14.47 16.63 -39.33
N GLY A 413 14.75 17.89 -38.96
CA GLY A 413 14.00 19.10 -39.35
C GLY A 413 12.74 19.31 -38.49
N SER A 414 12.45 20.44 -37.86
CA SER A 414 12.85 21.84 -38.03
C SER A 414 12.63 22.54 -36.68
N LYS A 415 13.43 23.57 -36.39
CA LYS A 415 13.28 24.43 -35.21
C LYS A 415 11.89 25.11 -35.22
N SER A 416 10.99 24.68 -34.34
CA SER A 416 9.98 25.55 -33.74
C SER A 416 9.93 25.28 -32.25
N ALA A 417 10.75 26.02 -31.50
CA ALA A 417 10.57 26.16 -30.06
C ALA A 417 9.30 26.98 -29.82
N SER A 418 8.13 26.33 -29.81
CA SER A 418 6.94 26.93 -29.21
C SER A 418 7.12 26.82 -27.69
N SER A 419 7.33 27.96 -27.05
CA SER A 419 7.34 28.12 -25.59
C SER A 419 6.06 27.53 -25.01
N ALA A 420 6.18 26.40 -24.29
CA ALA A 420 5.13 25.93 -23.40
C ALA A 420 4.81 27.07 -22.41
N SER A 421 3.54 27.48 -22.32
CA SER A 421 3.13 28.53 -21.38
C SER A 421 3.39 28.07 -19.94
N ASP A 422 3.78 28.99 -19.04
CA ASP A 422 4.08 28.70 -17.63
C ASP A 422 2.96 27.91 -16.92
N LYS A 423 1.70 28.04 -17.38
CA LYS A 423 0.54 27.28 -16.88
C LYS A 423 0.59 25.78 -17.14
N GLU A 424 1.27 25.31 -18.19
CA GLU A 424 1.42 23.87 -18.45
C GLU A 424 2.55 23.26 -17.60
N LEU A 425 3.58 24.04 -17.25
CA LEU A 425 4.64 23.63 -16.31
C LEU A 425 4.12 23.44 -14.87
N GLU A 426 3.03 24.13 -14.50
CA GLU A 426 2.39 24.02 -13.18
C GLU A 426 1.43 22.82 -13.06
N SER A 427 1.14 22.10 -14.17
CA SER A 427 0.20 20.98 -14.18
C SER A 427 0.62 19.87 -13.20
N LEU A 428 -0.33 19.45 -12.36
CA LEU A 428 -0.16 18.34 -11.42
C LEU A 428 0.22 17.05 -12.14
N ALA A 429 -0.30 16.81 -13.36
CA ALA A 429 -0.02 15.62 -14.16
C ALA A 429 1.49 15.37 -14.39
N MET A 430 2.32 16.41 -14.30
CA MET A 430 3.76 16.39 -14.57
C MET A 430 4.63 16.34 -13.30
N LEU A 431 4.03 16.20 -12.11
CA LEU A 431 4.76 16.18 -10.85
C LEU A 431 5.73 14.97 -10.78
N PRO A 432 7.06 15.17 -10.60
CA PRO A 432 8.01 14.07 -10.55
C PRO A 432 7.90 13.34 -9.20
N TRP A 433 7.67 12.03 -9.23
CA TRP A 433 7.60 11.18 -8.03
C TRP A 433 8.85 10.30 -7.84
N THR A 434 9.81 10.41 -8.75
CA THR A 434 11.06 9.66 -8.73
C THR A 434 12.22 10.56 -9.10
N THR A 435 13.32 10.42 -8.35
CA THR A 435 14.60 11.12 -8.59
C THR A 435 15.66 10.20 -9.19
N ALA A 436 15.29 8.96 -9.53
CA ALA A 436 16.23 7.99 -10.09
C ALA A 436 16.73 8.46 -11.46
N GLN A 437 18.04 8.53 -11.62
CA GLN A 437 18.66 8.81 -12.92
C GLN A 437 18.33 7.69 -13.91
N ARG A 438 18.05 8.08 -15.15
CA ARG A 438 17.71 7.16 -16.24
C ARG A 438 18.69 7.34 -17.39
N LYS A 439 19.14 6.24 -17.98
CA LYS A 439 20.07 6.21 -19.12
C LYS A 439 19.43 5.51 -20.32
N MET A 440 19.86 5.87 -21.52
CA MET A 440 19.37 5.25 -22.75
C MET A 440 19.94 3.82 -22.89
N ILE A 441 19.16 2.94 -23.52
CA ILE A 441 19.61 1.62 -23.95
C ILE A 441 19.31 1.47 -25.45
N CYS A 442 20.25 0.89 -26.18
CA CYS A 442 20.10 0.66 -27.62
C CYS A 442 20.80 -0.64 -28.02
N VAL A 443 20.98 -0.87 -29.32
CA VAL A 443 21.90 -1.88 -29.81
C VAL A 443 23.01 -1.25 -30.64
N THR A 444 24.20 -1.86 -30.62
CA THR A 444 25.38 -1.47 -31.41
C THR A 444 25.85 -2.64 -32.28
N LYS A 445 26.49 -2.34 -33.41
CA LYS A 445 27.04 -3.38 -34.28
C LYS A 445 28.22 -4.10 -33.63
N ASP A 446 29.11 -3.33 -33.03
CA ASP A 446 30.31 -3.85 -32.38
C ASP A 446 30.01 -4.23 -30.92
N MET A 447 30.64 -5.31 -30.48
CA MET A 447 30.59 -5.77 -29.10
C MET A 447 31.44 -4.84 -28.24
N MET A 448 30.83 -4.15 -27.28
CA MET A 448 31.55 -3.31 -26.34
C MET A 448 32.00 -4.12 -25.13
N TYR A 449 33.18 -3.77 -24.58
CA TYR A 449 33.76 -4.51 -23.45
C TYR A 449 33.05 -4.21 -22.13
N ASP A 450 32.51 -2.99 -21.99
CA ASP A 450 31.82 -2.43 -20.83
C ASP A 450 30.35 -2.88 -20.70
N ASP A 451 29.74 -3.42 -21.76
CA ASP A 451 28.36 -3.96 -21.77
C ASP A 451 28.25 -5.34 -21.09
N ALA A 452 28.67 -5.45 -19.83
CA ALA A 452 28.49 -6.64 -19.01
C ALA A 452 27.20 -6.55 -18.18
N PHE A 453 26.27 -7.49 -18.39
CA PHE A 453 25.02 -7.61 -17.64
C PHE A 453 25.07 -8.80 -16.67
N SER A 454 24.61 -8.63 -15.44
CA SER A 454 24.28 -9.73 -14.52
C SER A 454 22.81 -10.15 -14.72
N LEU A 455 22.57 -11.46 -14.77
CA LEU A 455 21.23 -12.05 -14.77
C LEU A 455 20.79 -12.43 -13.35
N GLU A 456 20.23 -11.49 -12.59
CA GLU A 456 19.86 -11.73 -11.19
C GLU A 456 18.47 -12.41 -11.10
N LEU A 457 18.41 -13.62 -10.57
CA LEU A 457 17.14 -14.34 -10.36
C LEU A 457 16.25 -13.60 -9.33
N VAL A 458 14.93 -13.60 -9.55
CA VAL A 458 13.96 -13.00 -8.64
C VAL A 458 13.48 -14.05 -7.63
N ASP A 459 13.55 -13.73 -6.33
CA ASP A 459 13.09 -14.63 -5.27
C ASP A 459 11.62 -15.04 -5.40
N ASP A 460 11.30 -16.29 -5.08
CA ASP A 460 9.94 -16.86 -5.13
C ASP A 460 8.91 -16.04 -4.36
N ALA A 461 9.30 -15.45 -3.22
CA ALA A 461 8.40 -14.59 -2.44
C ALA A 461 7.99 -13.32 -3.21
N LEU A 462 8.91 -12.74 -3.98
CA LEU A 462 8.62 -11.59 -4.85
C LEU A 462 7.79 -12.01 -6.07
N VAL A 463 8.10 -13.16 -6.66
CA VAL A 463 7.30 -13.72 -7.77
C VAL A 463 5.85 -13.93 -7.36
N ARG A 464 5.61 -14.50 -6.16
CA ARG A 464 4.24 -14.66 -5.61
C ARG A 464 3.53 -13.33 -5.38
N ASP A 465 4.20 -12.35 -4.76
CA ASP A 465 3.63 -11.02 -4.55
C ASP A 465 3.28 -10.34 -5.91
N VAL A 466 4.14 -10.50 -6.92
CA VAL A 466 3.92 -9.96 -8.28
C VAL A 466 2.77 -10.66 -9.00
N ASN A 467 2.72 -11.99 -8.97
CA ASN A 467 1.63 -12.75 -9.58
C ASN A 467 0.28 -12.43 -8.91
N TYR A 468 0.27 -12.24 -7.59
CA TYR A 468 -0.94 -11.84 -6.87
C TYR A 468 -1.50 -10.51 -7.39
N VAL A 469 -0.68 -9.46 -7.51
CA VAL A 469 -1.12 -8.16 -8.03
C VAL A 469 -1.46 -8.24 -9.52
N ALA A 470 -0.65 -8.96 -10.30
CA ALA A 470 -0.91 -9.19 -11.73
C ALA A 470 -2.27 -9.86 -11.98
N GLY A 471 -2.69 -10.76 -11.09
CA GLY A 471 -3.97 -11.45 -11.22
C GLY A 471 -5.22 -10.60 -10.90
N VAL A 472 -5.05 -9.39 -10.38
CA VAL A 472 -6.16 -8.43 -10.19
C VAL A 472 -6.36 -7.55 -11.44
N VAL A 473 -5.31 -7.29 -12.21
CA VAL A 473 -5.31 -6.37 -13.36
C VAL A 473 -6.40 -6.73 -14.40
N PRO A 474 -6.55 -7.98 -14.87
CA PRO A 474 -7.55 -8.31 -15.90
C PRO A 474 -8.98 -8.01 -15.47
N MET A 475 -9.30 -8.19 -14.19
CA MET A 475 -10.61 -7.87 -13.62
C MET A 475 -10.89 -6.37 -13.71
N LEU A 476 -9.94 -5.52 -13.29
CA LEU A 476 -10.08 -4.06 -13.36
C LEU A 476 -10.18 -3.55 -14.80
N LEU A 477 -9.38 -4.11 -15.72
CA LEU A 477 -9.43 -3.78 -17.14
C LEU A 477 -10.77 -4.18 -17.77
N LYS A 478 -11.33 -5.33 -17.41
CA LYS A 478 -12.65 -5.77 -17.87
C LYS A 478 -13.76 -4.81 -17.41
N ILE A 479 -13.72 -4.35 -16.16
CA ILE A 479 -14.70 -3.36 -15.65
C ILE A 479 -14.65 -2.10 -16.52
N GLY A 480 -13.44 -1.56 -16.77
CA GLY A 480 -13.28 -0.37 -17.59
C GLY A 480 -13.75 -0.56 -19.03
N HIS A 481 -13.43 -1.71 -19.63
CA HIS A 481 -13.88 -2.08 -20.96
C HIS A 481 -15.41 -2.21 -21.05
N ASP A 482 -16.04 -2.86 -20.08
CA ASP A 482 -17.49 -3.07 -20.07
C ASP A 482 -18.25 -1.76 -19.83
N LEU A 483 -17.77 -0.89 -18.95
CA LEU A 483 -18.34 0.45 -18.75
C LEU A 483 -18.19 1.33 -20.00
N SER A 484 -17.00 1.36 -20.60
CA SER A 484 -16.73 2.19 -21.79
C SER A 484 -17.60 1.80 -22.99
N ASN A 485 -17.90 0.51 -23.12
CA ASN A 485 -18.68 -0.07 -24.21
C ASN A 485 -20.17 -0.26 -23.88
N GLY A 486 -20.67 0.29 -22.76
CA GLY A 486 -22.09 0.22 -22.40
C GLY A 486 -22.61 -1.18 -22.06
N LYS A 487 -21.74 -2.12 -21.68
CA LYS A 487 -22.11 -3.51 -21.33
C LYS A 487 -22.63 -3.63 -19.89
N PHE A 488 -23.63 -2.82 -19.54
CA PHE A 488 -24.11 -2.68 -18.17
C PHE A 488 -24.73 -3.96 -17.57
N ASN A 489 -25.27 -4.83 -18.41
CA ASN A 489 -25.83 -6.13 -17.99
C ASN A 489 -24.79 -7.09 -17.39
N ASN A 490 -23.50 -6.78 -17.49
CA ASN A 490 -22.43 -7.55 -16.87
C ASN A 490 -22.28 -7.25 -15.36
N PHE A 491 -22.91 -6.19 -14.85
CA PHE A 491 -22.81 -5.74 -13.46
C PHE A 491 -24.04 -6.15 -12.64
N ASP A 492 -24.30 -7.46 -12.55
CA ASP A 492 -25.28 -7.97 -11.58
C ASP A 492 -24.70 -7.98 -10.15
N GLN A 493 -25.58 -8.16 -9.16
CA GLN A 493 -25.20 -8.12 -7.75
C GLN A 493 -24.11 -9.14 -7.40
N GLN A 494 -24.15 -10.34 -8.00
CA GLN A 494 -23.16 -11.39 -7.72
C GLN A 494 -21.78 -11.01 -8.28
N ALA A 495 -21.73 -10.49 -9.52
CA ALA A 495 -20.49 -10.03 -10.14
C ALA A 495 -19.88 -8.86 -9.36
N LEU A 496 -20.68 -7.88 -8.97
CA LEU A 496 -20.25 -6.72 -8.19
C LEU A 496 -19.70 -7.12 -6.82
N THR A 497 -20.39 -8.01 -6.11
CA THR A 497 -19.92 -8.54 -4.80
C THR A 497 -18.56 -9.23 -4.94
N LYS A 498 -18.34 -10.00 -6.01
CA LYS A 498 -17.03 -10.64 -6.25
C LYS A 498 -15.93 -9.61 -6.54
N MET A 499 -16.24 -8.57 -7.32
CA MET A 499 -15.28 -7.50 -7.62
C MET A 499 -14.90 -6.73 -6.35
N GLU A 500 -15.88 -6.45 -5.48
CA GLU A 500 -15.66 -5.79 -4.19
C GLU A 500 -14.74 -6.62 -3.29
N ILE A 501 -15.05 -7.90 -3.07
CA ILE A 501 -14.22 -8.81 -2.27
C ILE A 501 -12.79 -8.88 -2.83
N ALA A 502 -12.62 -8.94 -4.15
CA ALA A 502 -11.28 -8.97 -4.76
C ALA A 502 -10.47 -7.70 -4.48
N ILE A 503 -11.12 -6.53 -4.43
CA ILE A 503 -10.48 -5.26 -4.07
C ILE A 503 -10.14 -5.24 -2.57
N GLU A 504 -11.03 -5.72 -1.70
CA GLU A 504 -10.78 -5.81 -0.26
C GLU A 504 -9.64 -6.78 0.08
N GLU A 505 -9.53 -7.90 -0.64
CA GLU A 505 -8.39 -8.81 -0.52
C GLU A 505 -7.08 -8.12 -0.91
N LEU A 506 -7.10 -7.30 -1.97
CA LEU A 506 -5.94 -6.51 -2.36
C LEU A 506 -5.60 -5.45 -1.30
N GLN A 507 -6.59 -4.87 -0.60
CA GLN A 507 -6.35 -3.98 0.54
C GLN A 507 -5.62 -4.72 1.67
N LYS A 508 -6.11 -5.91 2.06
CA LYS A 508 -5.50 -6.76 3.09
C LYS A 508 -4.08 -7.19 2.70
N PHE A 509 -3.86 -7.47 1.41
CA PHE A 509 -2.53 -7.82 0.88
C PHE A 509 -1.49 -6.73 1.14
N LEU A 510 -1.86 -5.44 1.22
CA LEU A 510 -0.89 -4.37 1.47
C LEU A 510 -0.22 -4.41 2.84
N PHE A 511 -0.69 -5.26 3.76
CA PHE A 511 -0.14 -5.43 5.09
C PHE A 511 0.58 -6.78 5.25
N ILE A 512 1.63 -6.80 6.06
CA ILE A 512 2.29 -7.99 6.57
C ILE A 512 2.32 -7.82 8.09
N ASP A 513 1.74 -8.77 8.83
CA ASP A 513 1.61 -8.70 10.30
C ASP A 513 1.01 -7.38 10.80
N SER A 514 -0.05 -6.92 10.11
CA SER A 514 -0.73 -5.63 10.36
C SER A 514 0.12 -4.38 10.13
N VAL A 515 1.33 -4.51 9.58
CA VAL A 515 2.21 -3.39 9.21
C VAL A 515 2.17 -3.16 7.70
N ALA A 516 2.00 -1.90 7.29
CA ALA A 516 1.94 -1.52 5.88
C ALA A 516 3.27 -1.84 5.17
N SER A 517 3.19 -2.62 4.09
CA SER A 517 4.37 -3.07 3.33
C SER A 517 4.68 -2.12 2.18
N LYS A 518 5.73 -1.30 2.34
CA LYS A 518 6.25 -0.42 1.27
C LYS A 518 6.60 -1.18 -0.02
N ARG A 519 6.96 -2.47 0.09
CA ARG A 519 7.23 -3.35 -1.05
C ARG A 519 5.96 -3.67 -1.82
N ARG A 520 4.89 -4.08 -1.15
CA ARG A 520 3.61 -4.42 -1.80
C ARG A 520 2.90 -3.17 -2.34
N GLN A 521 2.96 -2.05 -1.63
CA GLN A 521 2.50 -0.76 -2.15
C GLN A 521 3.25 -0.35 -3.43
N LYS A 522 4.56 -0.61 -3.51
CA LYS A 522 5.32 -0.36 -4.75
C LYS A 522 4.74 -1.14 -5.95
N LEU A 523 4.22 -2.34 -5.74
CA LEU A 523 3.59 -3.14 -6.80
C LEU A 523 2.30 -2.49 -7.31
N ILE A 524 1.47 -1.92 -6.44
CA ILE A 524 0.27 -1.15 -6.83
C ILE A 524 0.63 -0.03 -7.82
N ARG A 525 1.74 0.68 -7.56
CA ARG A 525 2.27 1.68 -8.48
C ARG A 525 2.87 1.05 -9.74
N ASN A 526 3.67 0.00 -9.62
CA ASN A 526 4.32 -0.64 -10.78
C ASN A 526 3.27 -1.14 -11.79
N PHE A 527 2.19 -1.78 -11.32
CA PHE A 527 1.08 -2.25 -12.16
C PHE A 527 0.04 -1.17 -12.52
N MET A 528 0.31 0.11 -12.21
CA MET A 528 -0.60 1.23 -12.50
C MET A 528 -2.02 1.05 -11.94
N ILE A 529 -2.17 0.28 -10.86
CA ILE A 529 -3.49 -0.02 -10.26
C ILE A 529 -4.17 1.29 -9.85
N VAL A 530 -3.43 2.22 -9.22
CA VAL A 530 -3.97 3.55 -8.85
C VAL A 530 -4.53 4.29 -10.07
N ASP A 531 -3.82 4.30 -11.21
CA ASP A 531 -4.29 4.99 -12.41
C ASP A 531 -5.52 4.32 -13.01
N ILE A 532 -5.58 2.98 -13.02
CA ILE A 532 -6.76 2.23 -13.43
C ILE A 532 -7.96 2.58 -12.54
N LEU A 533 -7.79 2.54 -11.21
CA LEU A 533 -8.85 2.86 -10.25
C LEU A 533 -9.37 4.29 -10.44
N LEU A 534 -8.48 5.27 -10.59
CA LEU A 534 -8.88 6.66 -10.84
C LEU A 534 -9.64 6.83 -12.15
N LYS A 535 -9.26 6.09 -13.22
CA LYS A 535 -10.03 6.08 -14.46
C LYS A 535 -11.42 5.47 -14.28
N LEU A 536 -11.53 4.39 -13.51
CA LEU A 536 -12.83 3.78 -13.21
C LEU A 536 -13.71 4.76 -12.40
N LEU A 537 -13.13 5.46 -11.43
CA LEU A 537 -13.84 6.46 -10.64
C LEU A 537 -14.33 7.66 -11.46
N LYS A 538 -13.74 7.94 -12.64
CA LYS A 538 -14.25 8.99 -13.53
C LYS A 538 -15.66 8.70 -14.04
N PHE A 539 -16.05 7.43 -14.19
CA PHE A 539 -17.41 7.06 -14.59
C PHE A 539 -18.47 7.47 -13.55
N ARG A 540 -18.05 7.70 -12.31
CA ARG A 540 -18.93 8.17 -11.23
C ARG A 540 -19.28 9.66 -11.35
N VAL A 541 -18.41 10.48 -11.93
CA VAL A 541 -18.54 11.94 -11.91
C VAL A 541 -19.38 12.41 -13.11
N LYS A 542 -20.41 13.24 -12.88
CA LYS A 542 -21.34 13.72 -13.92
C LYS A 542 -20.68 14.62 -14.97
N GLU A 543 -19.70 15.43 -14.56
CA GLU A 543 -18.90 16.33 -15.43
C GLU A 543 -17.40 16.07 -15.24
N PRO A 544 -16.77 15.14 -15.98
CA PRO A 544 -15.33 15.07 -16.01
C PRO A 544 -14.80 16.36 -16.66
N SER A 545 -13.95 17.10 -15.95
CA SER A 545 -13.22 18.26 -16.49
C SER A 545 -12.71 17.99 -17.92
N LYS A 546 -12.77 18.99 -18.80
CA LYS A 546 -12.49 18.99 -20.27
C LYS A 546 -11.21 18.29 -20.77
N LEU A 547 -10.37 17.73 -19.90
CA LEU A 547 -9.08 17.11 -20.23
C LEU A 547 -9.17 15.67 -20.78
N PHE A 548 -10.31 14.98 -20.68
CA PHE A 548 -10.45 13.59 -21.15
C PHE A 548 -11.84 13.35 -21.76
N SER A 549 -11.90 13.02 -23.04
CA SER A 549 -13.12 12.71 -23.79
C SER A 549 -13.85 11.51 -23.19
N ARG A 550 -15.14 11.68 -22.87
CA ARG A 550 -16.08 10.60 -22.52
C ARG A 550 -16.38 9.78 -23.79
N SER A 551 -16.63 8.48 -23.67
CA SER A 551 -17.46 7.79 -24.67
C SER A 551 -18.91 8.19 -24.42
N ASP A 552 -19.68 8.38 -25.49
CA ASP A 552 -21.03 9.00 -25.49
C ASP A 552 -22.13 8.22 -24.73
N ASN A 553 -21.79 7.14 -24.01
CA ASN A 553 -22.77 6.30 -23.31
C ASN A 553 -22.99 6.80 -21.87
N GLU A 554 -24.15 7.41 -21.62
CA GLU A 554 -24.62 7.73 -20.28
C GLU A 554 -24.91 6.43 -19.50
N ILE A 555 -24.33 6.29 -18.30
CA ILE A 555 -24.55 5.11 -17.45
C ILE A 555 -25.95 5.23 -16.83
N PRO A 556 -26.81 4.20 -16.94
CA PRO A 556 -28.13 4.20 -16.30
C PRO A 556 -28.02 4.44 -14.79
N ALA A 557 -28.91 5.26 -14.23
CA ALA A 557 -28.89 5.59 -12.80
C ALA A 557 -28.95 4.36 -11.89
N THR A 558 -29.68 3.31 -12.29
CA THR A 558 -29.77 2.03 -11.59
C THR A 558 -28.44 1.28 -11.57
N THR A 559 -27.73 1.24 -12.69
CA THR A 559 -26.38 0.66 -12.80
C THR A 559 -25.37 1.47 -11.98
N LEU A 560 -25.46 2.80 -12.03
CA LEU A 560 -24.58 3.67 -11.26
C LEU A 560 -24.75 3.44 -9.75
N ALA A 561 -26.00 3.34 -9.28
CA ALA A 561 -26.31 3.03 -7.88
C ALA A 561 -25.75 1.65 -7.45
N ALA A 562 -25.86 0.64 -8.32
CA ALA A 562 -25.29 -0.69 -8.05
C ALA A 562 -23.75 -0.68 -7.97
N LEU A 563 -23.08 0.24 -8.68
CA LEU A 563 -21.62 0.38 -8.69
C LEU A 563 -21.05 1.17 -7.49
N GLU A 564 -21.88 1.87 -6.72
CA GLU A 564 -21.41 2.70 -5.60
C GLU A 564 -20.56 1.93 -4.56
N PRO A 565 -20.94 0.73 -4.07
CA PRO A 565 -20.11 -0.04 -3.15
C PRO A 565 -18.72 -0.36 -3.74
N LEU A 566 -18.70 -0.73 -5.02
CA LEU A 566 -17.47 -1.02 -5.74
C LEU A 566 -16.58 0.22 -5.85
N PHE A 567 -17.13 1.40 -6.16
CA PHE A 567 -16.38 2.67 -6.16
C PHE A 567 -15.87 3.03 -4.76
N GLY A 568 -16.65 2.75 -3.72
CA GLY A 568 -16.22 2.91 -2.32
C GLY A 568 -14.99 2.04 -2.01
N ALA A 569 -15.02 0.77 -2.38
CA ALA A 569 -13.89 -0.15 -2.23
C ALA A 569 -12.63 0.33 -2.99
N MET A 570 -12.80 0.91 -4.18
CA MET A 570 -11.69 1.49 -4.96
C MET A 570 -11.03 2.67 -4.23
N ILE A 571 -11.81 3.59 -3.66
CA ILE A 571 -11.28 4.74 -2.92
C ILE A 571 -10.64 4.30 -1.61
N ASN A 572 -11.23 3.33 -0.91
CA ASN A 572 -10.62 2.72 0.27
C ASN A 572 -9.26 2.09 -0.06
N LEU A 573 -9.12 1.41 -1.19
CA LEU A 573 -7.84 0.87 -1.62
C LEU A 573 -6.78 1.95 -1.89
N ILE A 574 -7.17 3.08 -2.48
CA ILE A 574 -6.25 4.22 -2.67
C ILE A 574 -5.86 4.84 -1.32
N SER A 575 -6.80 4.94 -0.38
CA SER A 575 -6.53 5.40 0.98
C SER A 575 -5.53 4.49 1.70
N VAL A 576 -5.76 3.17 1.69
CA VAL A 576 -4.86 2.17 2.27
C VAL A 576 -3.47 2.19 1.61
N TYR A 577 -3.40 2.48 0.31
CA TYR A 577 -2.14 2.63 -0.42
C TYR A 577 -1.26 3.80 0.08
N LEU A 578 -1.86 4.82 0.70
CA LEU A 578 -1.16 5.97 1.28
C LEU A 578 -0.61 5.73 2.69
N ILE A 579 -1.14 4.72 3.40
CA ILE A 579 -0.71 4.38 4.78
C ILE A 579 0.80 4.06 4.80
N GLY A 580 1.52 4.48 5.85
CA GLY A 580 2.95 4.18 6.01
C GLY A 580 3.91 5.22 5.41
N GLU A 581 3.42 6.44 5.14
CA GLU A 581 4.20 7.65 4.86
C GLU A 581 5.21 7.48 3.71
N SER A 582 4.71 7.05 2.55
CA SER A 582 5.53 6.92 1.35
C SER A 582 5.42 8.17 0.48
N ARG A 583 6.40 9.08 0.60
CA ARG A 583 6.48 10.29 -0.24
C ARG A 583 6.38 9.99 -1.75
N LYS A 584 6.93 8.87 -2.21
CA LYS A 584 6.82 8.46 -3.63
C LYS A 584 5.38 8.08 -4.02
N ASN A 585 4.59 7.54 -3.09
CA ASN A 585 3.20 7.18 -3.33
C ASN A 585 2.33 8.46 -3.33
N GLU A 586 2.54 9.35 -2.37
CA GLU A 586 1.87 10.64 -2.30
C GLU A 586 2.09 11.46 -3.57
N LEU A 587 3.34 11.61 -4.01
CA LEU A 587 3.67 12.33 -5.24
C LEU A 587 3.12 11.63 -6.49
N TYR A 588 3.11 10.29 -6.53
CA TYR A 588 2.55 9.53 -7.65
C TYR A 588 1.04 9.79 -7.82
N LEU A 589 0.30 9.75 -6.70
CA LEU A 589 -1.13 10.03 -6.65
C LEU A 589 -1.44 11.51 -6.86
N GLY A 590 -0.58 12.39 -6.33
CA GLY A 590 -0.70 13.85 -6.46
C GLY A 590 -0.72 14.35 -7.91
N ARG A 591 -0.27 13.55 -8.88
CA ARG A 591 -0.45 13.85 -10.31
C ARG A 591 -1.90 13.99 -10.74
N HIS A 592 -2.80 13.35 -10.00
CA HIS A 592 -4.24 13.35 -10.23
C HIS A 592 -4.98 14.21 -9.20
N LEU A 593 -4.29 15.08 -8.47
CA LEU A 593 -4.85 15.84 -7.34
C LEU A 593 -6.10 16.66 -7.73
N ASP A 594 -6.14 17.28 -8.90
CA ASP A 594 -7.33 18.02 -9.36
C ASP A 594 -8.57 17.12 -9.47
N PHE A 595 -8.40 15.93 -10.05
CA PHE A 595 -9.48 14.94 -10.14
C PHE A 595 -9.87 14.43 -8.76
N ILE A 596 -8.89 14.16 -7.89
CA ILE A 596 -9.16 13.66 -6.53
C ILE A 596 -9.91 14.70 -5.70
N LEU A 597 -9.53 15.97 -5.76
CA LEU A 597 -10.26 17.08 -5.14
C LEU A 597 -11.67 17.22 -5.71
N SER A 598 -11.88 16.85 -6.99
CA SER A 598 -13.21 16.84 -7.59
C SER A 598 -14.15 15.80 -6.98
N LEU A 599 -13.61 14.77 -6.31
CA LEU A 599 -14.39 13.73 -5.63
C LEU A 599 -14.99 14.18 -4.29
N ILE A 600 -14.50 15.30 -3.71
CA ILE A 600 -15.04 15.84 -2.46
C ILE A 600 -16.52 16.18 -2.68
N GLY A 601 -17.39 15.48 -1.98
CA GLY A 601 -18.85 15.63 -2.06
C GLY A 601 -19.44 16.24 -0.79
N ASP A 602 -20.76 16.36 -0.74
CA ASP A 602 -21.50 16.65 0.51
C ASP A 602 -21.67 15.38 1.37
N THR A 603 -22.38 15.50 2.49
CA THR A 603 -22.62 14.39 3.43
C THR A 603 -23.55 13.31 2.88
N THR A 604 -24.31 13.58 1.81
CA THR A 604 -25.15 12.58 1.13
C THR A 604 -24.31 11.63 0.27
N ASN A 605 -23.01 11.89 0.15
CA ASN A 605 -22.05 11.16 -0.64
C ASN A 605 -20.97 10.49 0.26
N PRO A 606 -21.21 9.28 0.80
CA PRO A 606 -20.26 8.57 1.67
C PRO A 606 -18.87 8.39 1.06
N ILE A 607 -18.83 8.19 -0.26
CA ILE A 607 -17.61 8.07 -1.04
C ILE A 607 -16.84 9.39 -1.05
N GLY A 608 -17.54 10.53 -1.17
CA GLY A 608 -16.95 11.87 -1.10
C GLY A 608 -16.33 12.17 0.27
N LEU A 609 -16.98 11.70 1.35
CA LEU A 609 -16.41 11.80 2.70
C LEU A 609 -15.15 10.95 2.86
N THR A 610 -15.17 9.73 2.32
CA THR A 610 -14.00 8.84 2.30
C THR A 610 -12.85 9.44 1.50
N ALA A 611 -13.16 10.01 0.33
CA ALA A 611 -12.18 10.72 -0.50
C ALA A 611 -11.61 11.94 0.25
N THR A 612 -12.41 12.65 1.04
CA THR A 612 -11.94 13.76 1.87
C THR A 612 -10.90 13.29 2.89
N GLN A 613 -11.14 12.17 3.60
CA GLN A 613 -10.16 11.59 4.53
C GLN A 613 -8.87 11.17 3.80
N MET A 614 -8.99 10.53 2.64
CA MET A 614 -7.85 10.16 1.82
C MET A 614 -7.01 11.39 1.40
N ILE A 615 -7.66 12.52 1.11
CA ILE A 615 -6.98 13.77 0.75
C ILE A 615 -6.27 14.39 1.95
N VAL A 616 -6.88 14.34 3.14
CA VAL A 616 -6.23 14.74 4.40
C VAL A 616 -4.91 14.00 4.53
N GLU A 617 -4.91 12.67 4.41
CA GLU A 617 -3.69 11.86 4.50
C GLU A 617 -2.68 12.12 3.37
N LEU A 618 -3.16 12.36 2.14
CA LEU A 618 -2.31 12.68 0.99
C LEU A 618 -1.55 14.00 1.17
N LEU A 619 -2.22 15.00 1.73
CA LEU A 619 -1.68 16.35 1.91
C LEU A 619 -0.90 16.48 3.21
N ASN A 620 -1.18 15.61 4.19
CA ASN A 620 -0.50 15.59 5.47
C ASN A 620 1.03 15.49 5.25
N ASN A 621 1.76 16.42 5.86
CA ASN A 621 3.22 16.54 5.74
C ASN A 621 3.78 16.72 4.29
N ASN A 622 2.95 17.00 3.28
CA ASN A 622 3.38 17.15 1.89
C ASN A 622 3.22 18.58 1.36
N LYS A 623 4.18 19.45 1.72
CA LYS A 623 4.20 20.87 1.33
C LYS A 623 4.14 21.08 -0.18
N VAL A 624 4.72 20.18 -0.98
CA VAL A 624 4.74 20.27 -2.45
C VAL A 624 3.33 20.16 -3.03
N LEU A 625 2.48 19.29 -2.47
CA LEU A 625 1.10 19.14 -2.91
C LEU A 625 0.23 20.27 -2.39
N VAL A 626 0.39 20.65 -1.11
CA VAL A 626 -0.41 21.75 -0.51
C VAL A 626 -0.18 23.08 -1.22
N GLN A 627 1.05 23.38 -1.63
CA GLN A 627 1.36 24.60 -2.39
C GLN A 627 0.68 24.68 -3.76
N ARG A 628 0.18 23.56 -4.29
CA ARG A 628 -0.54 23.50 -5.57
C ARG A 628 -2.06 23.58 -5.40
N ILE A 629 -2.56 23.63 -4.16
CA ILE A 629 -3.98 23.84 -3.89
C ILE A 629 -4.34 25.30 -4.23
N THR A 630 -5.30 25.48 -5.13
CA THR A 630 -5.76 26.80 -5.56
C THR A 630 -6.80 27.38 -4.61
N ARG A 631 -7.03 28.70 -4.67
CA ARG A 631 -8.12 29.35 -3.92
C ARG A 631 -9.49 28.76 -4.26
N GLN A 632 -9.73 28.40 -5.52
CA GLN A 632 -10.99 27.78 -5.95
C GLN A 632 -11.26 26.45 -5.22
N HIS A 633 -10.20 25.67 -4.96
CA HIS A 633 -10.32 24.44 -4.18
C HIS A 633 -10.69 24.74 -2.71
N ILE A 634 -10.05 25.75 -2.10
CA ILE A 634 -10.36 26.20 -0.74
C ILE A 634 -11.82 26.70 -0.67
N ASP A 635 -12.25 27.52 -1.63
CA ASP A 635 -13.62 28.05 -1.69
C ASP A 635 -14.66 26.92 -1.73
N ARG A 636 -14.41 25.87 -2.51
CA ARG A 636 -15.27 24.68 -2.57
C ARG A 636 -15.38 23.99 -1.20
N ILE A 637 -14.26 23.80 -0.49
CA ILE A 637 -14.24 23.15 0.83
C ILE A 637 -14.95 24.02 1.87
N CYS A 638 -14.69 25.34 1.87
CA CYS A 638 -15.40 26.29 2.73
C CYS A 638 -16.91 26.28 2.47
N ASN A 639 -17.33 26.26 1.19
CA ASN A 639 -18.74 26.16 0.83
C ASN A 639 -19.40 24.85 1.30
N LEU A 640 -18.70 23.72 1.21
CA LEU A 640 -19.20 22.44 1.72
C LEU A 640 -19.32 22.44 3.24
N THR A 641 -18.36 23.06 3.94
CA THR A 641 -18.39 23.24 5.40
C THR A 641 -19.60 24.07 5.83
N ARG A 642 -19.93 25.14 5.08
CA ARG A 642 -21.13 25.95 5.35
C ARG A 642 -22.44 25.21 5.13
N LYS A 643 -22.48 24.31 4.15
CA LYS A 643 -23.70 23.53 3.82
C LYS A 643 -23.90 22.33 4.75
N ASN A 644 -22.82 21.70 5.20
CA ASN A 644 -22.88 20.47 5.98
C ASN A 644 -21.85 20.49 7.11
N MET A 645 -22.30 20.29 8.35
CA MET A 645 -21.39 20.04 9.48
C MET A 645 -20.75 18.66 9.35
N ASN A 646 -19.53 18.60 8.82
CA ASN A 646 -18.70 17.40 8.83
C ASN A 646 -17.26 17.74 9.23
N TYR A 647 -16.72 17.00 10.21
CA TYR A 647 -15.40 17.28 10.78
C TYR A 647 -14.27 17.13 9.76
N ARG A 648 -14.44 16.28 8.73
CA ARG A 648 -13.42 16.01 7.71
C ARG A 648 -13.07 17.23 6.87
N TYR A 649 -14.04 18.14 6.67
CA TYR A 649 -13.77 19.39 5.96
C TYR A 649 -12.91 20.33 6.81
N LEU A 650 -13.18 20.41 8.13
CA LEU A 650 -12.37 21.19 9.07
C LEU A 650 -10.95 20.64 9.18
N GLU A 651 -10.82 19.32 9.26
CA GLU A 651 -9.52 18.62 9.28
C GLU A 651 -8.72 18.92 8.00
N LEU A 652 -9.35 18.84 6.83
CA LEU A 652 -8.73 19.19 5.55
C LEU A 652 -8.27 20.66 5.52
N LEU A 653 -9.09 21.60 5.99
CA LEU A 653 -8.70 23.01 6.10
C LEU A 653 -7.51 23.20 7.06
N GLY A 654 -7.46 22.45 8.16
CA GLY A 654 -6.33 22.45 9.10
C GLY A 654 -5.02 22.02 8.45
N VAL A 655 -5.03 20.94 7.65
CA VAL A 655 -3.87 20.48 6.88
C VAL A 655 -3.39 21.51 5.86
N LEU A 656 -4.29 22.33 5.31
CA LEU A 656 -3.92 23.42 4.40
C LEU A 656 -3.27 24.61 5.13
N CYS A 657 -3.48 24.74 6.44
CA CYS A 657 -2.88 25.78 7.29
C CYS A 657 -1.49 25.40 7.80
N VAL A 658 -1.28 24.13 8.19
CA VAL A 658 -0.02 23.67 8.80
C VAL A 658 0.43 22.36 8.15
N VAL A 659 1.67 22.33 7.64
CA VAL A 659 2.24 21.15 6.96
C VAL A 659 3.61 20.80 7.54
N GLY A 660 3.76 19.62 8.13
CA GLY A 660 5.03 19.20 8.74
C GLY A 660 5.49 20.13 9.88
N GLY A 661 4.55 20.72 10.62
CA GLY A 661 4.81 21.70 11.68
C GLY A 661 5.09 23.12 11.19
N ALA A 662 5.14 23.37 9.88
CA ALA A 662 5.32 24.71 9.32
C ALA A 662 3.97 25.35 8.97
N ALA A 663 3.73 26.54 9.52
CA ALA A 663 2.57 27.37 9.21
C ALA A 663 2.65 27.95 7.79
N LEU A 664 1.50 28.02 7.11
CA LEU A 664 1.33 28.57 5.78
C LEU A 664 0.45 29.82 5.84
N SER A 665 1.03 30.97 6.20
CA SER A 665 0.31 32.23 6.47
C SER A 665 -0.68 32.61 5.37
N ARG A 666 -0.27 32.54 4.09
CA ARG A 666 -1.17 32.83 2.95
C ARG A 666 -2.45 32.01 2.95
N ASN A 667 -2.38 30.73 3.34
CA ASN A 667 -3.55 29.86 3.41
C ASN A 667 -4.35 30.17 4.68
N GLN A 668 -3.67 30.36 5.82
CA GLN A 668 -4.31 30.71 7.10
C GLN A 668 -5.16 31.98 6.96
N ASP A 669 -4.59 33.06 6.42
CA ASP A 669 -5.27 34.35 6.26
C ASP A 669 -6.49 34.24 5.34
N TYR A 670 -6.35 33.48 4.25
CA TYR A 670 -7.43 33.27 3.29
C TYR A 670 -8.57 32.42 3.88
N ILE A 671 -8.23 31.34 4.57
CA ILE A 671 -9.21 30.46 5.23
C ILE A 671 -9.91 31.22 6.36
N ALA A 672 -9.18 31.99 7.16
CA ALA A 672 -9.76 32.83 8.21
C ALA A 672 -10.76 33.85 7.63
N SER A 673 -10.40 34.56 6.56
CA SER A 673 -11.30 35.51 5.92
C SER A 673 -12.56 34.84 5.32
N GLU A 674 -12.39 33.71 4.62
CA GLU A 674 -13.53 33.00 4.04
C GLU A 674 -14.43 32.36 5.11
N LEU A 675 -13.85 31.64 6.06
CA LEU A 675 -14.60 30.77 6.97
C LEU A 675 -15.11 31.50 8.22
N ILE A 676 -14.38 32.51 8.69
CA ILE A 676 -14.72 33.23 9.93
C ILE A 676 -15.36 34.58 9.61
N GLU A 677 -14.65 35.46 8.88
CA GLU A 677 -15.11 36.84 8.69
C GLU A 677 -16.37 36.96 7.83
N LYS A 678 -16.45 36.21 6.72
CA LYS A 678 -17.63 36.23 5.83
C LYS A 678 -18.85 35.56 6.44
N VAL A 679 -18.65 34.57 7.30
CA VAL A 679 -19.73 33.83 7.97
C VAL A 679 -20.35 34.70 9.05
N ASN A 680 -19.54 35.42 9.83
CA ASN A 680 -20.04 36.33 10.85
C ASN A 680 -20.88 37.49 10.26
N LYS A 681 -20.61 37.90 9.01
CA LYS A 681 -21.42 38.91 8.30
C LYS A 681 -22.79 38.39 7.83
N LYS A 682 -23.04 37.08 7.85
CA LYS A 682 -24.24 36.43 7.31
C LYS A 682 -25.12 35.73 8.36
N GLU A 683 -24.77 35.81 9.66
CA GLU A 683 -25.51 35.19 10.78
C GLU A 683 -25.70 33.65 10.71
N GLU A 684 -24.99 32.95 9.82
CA GLU A 684 -25.03 31.49 9.70
C GLU A 684 -23.89 30.85 10.52
N SER A 685 -24.06 30.59 11.83
CA SER A 685 -22.97 29.97 12.61
C SER A 685 -22.68 28.54 12.16
N ILE A 686 -21.49 28.31 11.58
CA ILE A 686 -20.97 26.98 11.20
C ILE A 686 -20.19 26.31 12.34
N PHE A 687 -19.88 27.06 13.38
CA PHE A 687 -19.12 26.59 14.53
C PHE A 687 -20.06 26.27 15.68
N LEU A 688 -19.71 25.22 16.43
CA LEU A 688 -20.34 24.92 17.72
C LEU A 688 -19.95 26.03 18.69
N MET A 689 -20.94 26.56 19.41
CA MET A 689 -20.70 27.64 20.36
C MET A 689 -20.21 27.07 21.68
N THR A 690 -19.17 27.65 22.24
CA THR A 690 -18.72 27.39 23.61
C THR A 690 -18.94 28.62 24.47
N GLU A 691 -19.43 28.43 25.70
CA GLU A 691 -19.60 29.52 26.66
C GLU A 691 -19.43 29.03 28.10
N LEU A 692 -18.98 29.94 28.95
CA LEU A 692 -18.99 29.84 30.39
C LEU A 692 -20.43 29.90 30.90
N GLY A 693 -20.75 29.00 31.84
CA GLY A 693 -22.10 28.91 32.38
C GLY A 693 -22.61 30.23 32.97
N GLN A 694 -21.75 31.07 33.56
CA GLN A 694 -22.16 32.36 34.10
C GLN A 694 -22.75 33.33 33.06
N ASN A 695 -22.29 33.26 31.81
CA ASN A 695 -22.74 34.15 30.74
C ASN A 695 -24.08 33.70 30.14
N ILE A 696 -24.44 32.43 30.34
CA ILE A 696 -25.68 31.81 29.84
C ILE A 696 -26.66 31.42 30.96
N GLY A 697 -26.48 31.98 32.17
CA GLY A 697 -27.38 31.74 33.32
C GLY A 697 -27.32 30.32 33.90
N ARG A 698 -26.18 29.63 33.77
CA ARG A 698 -25.91 28.27 34.25
C ARG A 698 -24.81 28.25 35.33
N ARG A 699 -24.37 27.04 35.72
CA ARG A 699 -23.36 26.85 36.77
C ARG A 699 -22.08 27.62 36.42
N LYS A 700 -21.62 28.48 37.34
CA LYS A 700 -20.38 29.25 37.19
C LYS A 700 -19.16 28.34 37.06
N ASN A 701 -18.12 28.82 36.38
CA ASN A 701 -16.85 28.09 36.15
C ASN A 701 -17.02 26.70 35.49
N VAL A 702 -18.07 26.53 34.68
CA VAL A 702 -18.31 25.31 33.89
C VAL A 702 -18.47 25.72 32.44
N VAL A 703 -17.76 25.05 31.54
CA VAL A 703 -17.85 25.27 30.09
C VAL A 703 -19.00 24.46 29.51
N TYR A 704 -19.83 25.11 28.70
CA TYR A 704 -20.95 24.50 28.00
C TYR A 704 -20.74 24.61 26.48
N VAL A 705 -21.27 23.62 25.75
CA VAL A 705 -21.28 23.57 24.29
C VAL A 705 -22.72 23.62 23.79
N SER A 706 -22.97 24.40 22.75
CA SER A 706 -24.24 24.42 22.01
C SER A 706 -24.04 23.98 20.56
N TRP A 707 -24.94 23.12 20.08
CA TRP A 707 -24.93 22.54 18.73
C TRP A 707 -26.04 23.05 17.82
N ASP A 708 -26.93 23.91 18.34
CA ASP A 708 -28.14 24.41 17.68
C ASP A 708 -28.27 25.94 17.78
N SER A 709 -27.11 26.61 17.70
CA SER A 709 -26.98 28.07 17.72
C SER A 709 -27.53 28.71 19.01
N GLY A 710 -27.20 28.12 20.16
CA GLY A 710 -27.46 28.67 21.49
C GLY A 710 -28.80 28.27 22.11
N LYS A 711 -29.60 27.40 21.47
CA LYS A 711 -30.91 26.98 22.00
C LYS A 711 -30.77 25.87 23.06
N GLY A 712 -29.89 24.92 22.82
CA GLY A 712 -29.50 23.81 23.68
C GLY A 712 -28.06 23.96 24.13
N TRP A 713 -27.80 23.62 25.40
CA TRP A 713 -26.46 23.70 25.99
C TRP A 713 -26.21 22.44 26.82
N GLN A 714 -25.03 21.85 26.66
CA GLN A 714 -24.56 20.70 27.40
C GLN A 714 -23.21 21.00 28.04
N VAL A 715 -22.93 20.45 29.22
CA VAL A 715 -21.60 20.60 29.85
C VAL A 715 -20.54 19.95 28.94
N LEU A 716 -19.40 20.59 28.76
CA LEU A 716 -18.34 20.13 27.85
C LEU A 716 -17.92 18.68 28.10
N HIS A 717 -17.60 18.28 29.33
CA HIS A 717 -17.20 16.90 29.61
C HIS A 717 -18.30 15.87 29.29
N ASP A 718 -19.58 16.22 29.53
CA ASP A 718 -20.70 15.35 29.18
C ASP A 718 -20.93 15.30 27.66
N PHE A 719 -20.74 16.44 26.98
CA PHE A 719 -20.87 16.55 25.52
C PHE A 719 -19.82 15.70 24.79
N THR A 720 -18.61 15.61 25.35
CA THR A 720 -17.53 14.77 24.81
C THR A 720 -17.64 13.29 25.20
N SER A 721 -18.60 12.93 26.04
CA SER A 721 -18.86 11.53 26.38
C SER A 721 -19.61 10.81 25.23
N LEU A 722 -19.48 9.49 25.13
CA LEU A 722 -20.10 8.65 24.09
C LEU A 722 -21.64 8.78 23.99
N ASN A 723 -22.28 9.43 24.96
CA ASN A 723 -23.74 9.52 25.09
C ASN A 723 -24.38 10.63 24.21
N PHE A 724 -23.63 11.63 23.75
CA PHE A 724 -24.19 12.82 23.08
C PHE A 724 -24.18 12.74 21.53
N GLY A 725 -23.39 11.82 20.97
CA GLY A 725 -23.29 11.59 19.52
C GLY A 725 -21.88 11.86 18.97
N THR A 726 -21.30 10.84 18.32
CA THR A 726 -19.89 10.84 17.87
C THR A 726 -19.57 11.95 16.86
N ASP A 727 -20.50 12.33 15.99
CA ASP A 727 -20.24 13.30 14.92
C ASP A 727 -20.03 14.72 15.45
N TYR A 728 -20.84 15.17 16.43
CA TYR A 728 -20.69 16.48 17.05
C TYR A 728 -19.42 16.59 17.89
N TYR A 729 -19.06 15.50 18.60
CA TYR A 729 -17.78 15.40 19.29
C TYR A 729 -16.60 15.54 18.33
N LEU A 730 -16.59 14.78 17.23
CA LEU A 730 -15.52 14.86 16.21
C LEU A 730 -15.48 16.24 15.55
N TYR A 731 -16.63 16.86 15.32
CA TYR A 731 -16.71 18.21 14.77
C TYR A 731 -16.11 19.25 15.72
N LEU A 732 -16.49 19.23 17.01
CA LEU A 732 -15.90 20.10 18.04
C LEU A 732 -14.39 19.92 18.11
N LYS A 733 -13.94 18.66 18.15
CA LYS A 733 -12.51 18.31 18.20
C LYS A 733 -11.74 18.95 17.03
N GLN A 734 -12.23 18.79 15.80
CA GLN A 734 -11.57 19.35 14.62
C GLN A 734 -11.72 20.87 14.49
N GLN A 735 -12.83 21.45 15.00
CA GLN A 735 -12.99 22.90 15.10
C GLN A 735 -11.90 23.52 15.99
N LEU A 736 -11.69 22.96 17.19
CA LEU A 736 -10.65 23.41 18.11
C LEU A 736 -9.24 23.26 17.50
N LEU A 737 -8.97 22.14 16.81
CA LEU A 737 -7.70 21.93 16.10
C LEU A 737 -7.51 22.91 14.94
N LEU A 738 -8.57 23.25 14.21
CA LEU A 738 -8.53 24.24 13.13
C LEU A 738 -8.18 25.63 13.67
N PHE A 739 -8.75 26.04 14.82
CA PHE A 739 -8.43 27.31 15.46
C PHE A 739 -6.94 27.40 15.84
N SER A 740 -6.37 26.33 16.42
CA SER A 740 -4.92 26.24 16.66
C SER A 740 -4.14 26.32 15.33
N SER A 741 -4.56 25.59 14.30
CA SER A 741 -3.89 25.55 13.00
C SER A 741 -3.89 26.90 12.27
N LEU A 742 -4.94 27.69 12.42
CA LEU A 742 -5.04 29.05 11.87
C LEU A 742 -4.10 30.03 12.57
N CYS A 743 -3.89 29.86 13.87
CA CYS A 743 -3.06 30.73 14.70
C CYS A 743 -1.59 30.30 14.76
N ALA A 744 -1.29 29.06 14.33
CA ALA A 744 0.06 28.51 14.31
C ALA A 744 1.07 29.44 13.62
N GLY A 745 2.28 29.55 14.17
CA GLY A 745 3.31 30.43 13.64
C GLY A 745 3.15 31.92 14.01
N ARG A 746 2.32 32.24 15.02
CA ARG A 746 2.04 33.60 15.51
C ARG A 746 1.22 34.46 14.53
N ASN A 747 0.17 33.91 13.93
CA ASN A 747 -0.77 34.67 13.11
C ASN A 747 -1.60 35.62 14.00
N GLY A 748 -1.05 36.81 14.27
CA GLY A 748 -1.62 37.78 15.22
C GLY A 748 -3.03 38.25 14.84
N ASP A 749 -3.28 38.47 13.55
CA ASP A 749 -4.59 38.94 13.06
C ASP A 749 -5.68 37.90 13.36
N THR A 750 -5.39 36.62 13.13
CA THR A 750 -6.35 35.55 13.42
C THR A 750 -6.50 35.28 14.92
N VAL A 751 -5.41 35.41 15.70
CA VAL A 751 -5.47 35.33 17.17
C VAL A 751 -6.40 36.41 17.73
N ASP A 752 -6.24 37.67 17.29
CA ASP A 752 -7.09 38.78 17.73
C ASP A 752 -8.55 38.60 17.27
N LEU A 753 -8.75 38.07 16.06
CA LEU A 753 -10.09 37.75 15.54
C LEU A 753 -10.81 36.72 16.43
N LEU A 754 -10.15 35.62 16.78
CA LEU A 754 -10.73 34.53 17.57
C LEU A 754 -10.92 34.89 19.05
N THR A 755 -9.98 35.62 19.65
CA THR A 755 -9.95 35.84 21.10
C THR A 755 -10.59 37.17 21.53
N LYS A 756 -10.48 38.23 20.73
CA LYS A 756 -10.95 39.59 21.10
C LYS A 756 -12.18 40.01 20.31
N ASN A 757 -12.17 39.85 18.99
CA ASN A 757 -13.22 40.39 18.14
C ASN A 757 -14.50 39.55 18.20
N LEU A 758 -14.36 38.23 18.13
CA LEU A 758 -15.48 37.28 18.15
C LEU A 758 -15.60 36.52 19.46
N ALA A 759 -14.53 36.48 20.25
CA ALA A 759 -14.46 35.76 21.52
C ALA A 759 -14.93 34.29 21.42
N PHE A 760 -14.61 33.61 20.31
CA PHE A 760 -14.93 32.18 20.13
C PHE A 760 -14.17 31.30 21.11
N ILE A 761 -12.98 31.72 21.53
CA ILE A 761 -12.20 31.06 22.58
C ILE A 761 -11.65 32.13 23.50
N THR A 762 -11.86 31.93 24.80
CA THR A 762 -11.30 32.80 25.85
C THR A 762 -10.21 32.08 26.65
N TRP A 763 -9.39 32.87 27.36
CA TRP A 763 -8.38 32.32 28.27
C TRP A 763 -9.04 31.50 29.39
N GLU A 764 -10.13 32.01 29.97
CA GLU A 764 -10.84 31.37 31.08
C GLU A 764 -11.43 30.02 30.66
N GLU A 765 -12.04 29.96 29.47
CA GLU A 765 -12.52 28.71 28.89
C GLU A 765 -11.38 27.69 28.72
N CYS A 766 -10.26 28.08 28.09
CA CYS A 766 -9.12 27.18 27.90
C CYS A 766 -8.57 26.66 29.23
N TYR A 767 -8.44 27.54 30.23
CA TYR A 767 -7.94 27.16 31.55
C TYR A 767 -8.89 26.19 32.26
N LEU A 768 -10.20 26.47 32.28
CA LEU A 768 -11.20 25.61 32.89
C LEU A 768 -11.29 24.25 32.19
N SER A 769 -11.22 24.21 30.85
CA SER A 769 -11.22 22.96 30.10
C SER A 769 -9.94 22.15 30.28
N LEU A 770 -8.77 22.78 30.36
CA LEU A 770 -7.50 22.11 30.63
C LEU A 770 -7.46 21.48 32.04
N THR A 771 -8.02 22.18 33.03
CA THR A 771 -8.00 21.77 34.45
C THR A 771 -9.15 20.84 34.85
N ASP A 772 -10.18 20.66 34.02
CA ASP A 772 -11.28 19.74 34.29
C ASP A 772 -10.84 18.27 34.23
N ALA A 773 -10.68 17.64 35.39
CA ALA A 773 -10.31 16.23 35.52
C ALA A 773 -11.36 15.24 34.99
N LYS A 774 -12.61 15.68 34.75
CA LYS A 774 -13.66 14.85 34.14
C LYS A 774 -13.60 14.85 32.61
N LEU A 775 -12.92 15.83 32.01
CA LEU A 775 -12.78 15.92 30.57
C LEU A 775 -11.73 14.92 30.08
N ALA A 776 -11.97 14.30 28.92
CA ALA A 776 -11.04 13.35 28.35
C ALA A 776 -9.67 14.01 28.06
N ASP A 777 -8.58 13.31 28.41
CA ASP A 777 -7.21 13.83 28.27
C ASP A 777 -6.88 14.25 26.81
N GLU A 778 -7.50 13.60 25.81
CA GLU A 778 -7.37 14.00 24.40
C GLU A 778 -7.89 15.42 24.13
N ILE A 779 -9.03 15.81 24.70
CA ILE A 779 -9.60 17.15 24.52
C ILE A 779 -8.84 18.17 25.37
N ARG A 780 -8.43 17.78 26.58
CA ARG A 780 -7.55 18.61 27.42
C ARG A 780 -6.24 18.94 26.70
N ALA A 781 -5.67 18.00 25.96
CA ALA A 781 -4.47 18.24 25.15
C ALA A 781 -4.70 19.30 24.07
N ILE A 782 -5.88 19.29 23.43
CA ILE A 782 -6.24 20.30 22.43
C ILE A 782 -6.40 21.68 23.08
N TYR A 783 -7.02 21.77 24.26
CA TYR A 783 -7.09 23.03 25.01
C TYR A 783 -5.72 23.49 25.53
N ALA A 784 -4.81 22.58 25.89
CA ALA A 784 -3.42 22.91 26.20
C ALA A 784 -2.72 23.54 24.99
N ARG A 785 -2.93 22.97 23.80
CA ARG A 785 -2.41 23.52 22.54
C ARG A 785 -3.01 24.89 22.20
N LEU A 786 -4.32 25.05 22.36
CA LEU A 786 -4.99 26.34 22.16
C LEU A 786 -4.50 27.40 23.15
N MET A 787 -4.33 27.02 24.43
CA MET A 787 -3.72 27.87 25.45
C MET A 787 -2.34 28.35 25.00
N PHE A 788 -1.53 27.41 24.47
CA PHE A 788 -0.21 27.70 23.93
C PHE A 788 -0.26 28.64 22.72
N ASP A 789 -1.02 28.33 21.68
CA ASP A 789 -1.02 29.07 20.41
C ASP A 789 -1.69 30.43 20.50
N LEU A 790 -2.79 30.55 21.26
CA LEU A 790 -3.62 31.77 21.32
C LEU A 790 -3.18 32.76 22.38
N PHE A 791 -2.56 32.31 23.48
CA PHE A 791 -2.27 33.18 24.62
C PHE A 791 -0.78 33.21 24.99
N ILE A 792 -0.03 32.11 24.83
CA ILE A 792 1.36 32.05 25.29
C ILE A 792 2.35 32.40 24.16
N ASN A 793 2.27 31.72 23.03
CA ASN A 793 3.18 31.86 21.89
C ASN A 793 2.71 32.94 20.90
N VAL A 794 2.29 34.10 21.40
CA VAL A 794 1.80 35.22 20.58
C VAL A 794 2.91 36.25 20.30
N GLY A 795 2.74 37.04 19.22
CA GLY A 795 3.75 38.00 18.74
C GLY A 795 4.19 39.05 19.75
N SER A 796 3.35 39.40 20.73
CA SER A 796 3.68 40.33 21.82
C SER A 796 4.70 39.78 22.82
N ASN A 797 4.89 38.45 22.84
CA ASN A 797 5.73 37.74 23.81
C ASN A 797 7.05 37.34 23.11
N PHE A 798 8.01 38.26 23.12
CA PHE A 798 9.35 38.00 22.58
C PHE A 798 10.25 37.35 23.64
N VAL A 799 11.14 36.47 23.19
CA VAL A 799 12.14 35.81 24.04
C VAL A 799 13.22 36.84 24.36
N SER A 800 13.35 37.22 25.64
CA SER A 800 14.45 38.03 26.14
C SER A 800 15.49 37.12 26.78
N GLN A 801 16.09 36.24 25.98
CA GLN A 801 17.25 35.45 26.40
C GLN A 801 18.45 35.85 25.56
N GLU A 802 19.09 36.93 25.97
CA GLU A 802 20.54 37.01 25.85
C GLU A 802 21.07 36.84 27.26
N THR A 803 22.03 35.93 27.46
CA THR A 803 22.86 35.96 28.67
C THR A 803 23.34 37.39 28.82
N ASN A 804 23.02 38.06 29.91
CA ASN A 804 23.33 39.48 30.00
C ASN A 804 24.87 39.61 30.09
N LEU A 805 25.53 39.92 28.98
CA LEU A 805 26.99 40.05 28.92
C LEU A 805 27.46 41.45 29.35
N VAL A 806 26.51 42.38 29.51
CA VAL A 806 26.76 43.77 29.87
C VAL A 806 26.02 44.07 31.17
N TYR A 807 26.78 44.38 32.21
CA TYR A 807 26.25 44.82 33.49
C TYR A 807 26.65 46.27 33.71
N ASN A 808 25.72 47.08 34.21
CA ASN A 808 26.09 48.37 34.75
C ASN A 808 26.82 48.13 36.08
N TYR A 809 28.00 48.72 36.23
CA TYR A 809 28.84 48.53 37.40
C TYR A 809 28.10 48.93 38.70
N ASP A 810 27.28 49.98 38.64
CA ASP A 810 26.50 50.48 39.77
C ASP A 810 25.34 49.54 40.19
N ASP A 811 24.91 48.64 39.30
CA ASP A 811 23.82 47.67 39.54
C ASP A 811 24.35 46.33 40.10
N LEU A 812 25.67 46.14 40.16
CA LEU A 812 26.28 44.93 40.72
C LEU A 812 26.15 44.91 42.25
N PRO A 813 25.64 43.82 42.85
CA PRO A 813 25.50 43.73 44.29
C PRO A 813 26.88 43.77 44.98
N SER A 814 26.98 44.49 46.10
CA SER A 814 28.16 44.45 46.95
C SER A 814 28.35 43.03 47.55
N PRO A 815 29.58 42.62 47.94
CA PRO A 815 29.80 41.30 48.55
C PRO A 815 28.91 41.01 49.77
N SER A 816 28.47 42.07 50.47
CA SER A 816 27.53 42.04 51.60
C SER A 816 26.06 41.80 51.22
N ASP A 817 25.67 42.08 49.97
CA ASP A 817 24.29 41.97 49.46
C ASP A 817 23.94 40.61 48.86
N HIS A 818 24.93 39.73 48.66
CA HIS A 818 24.76 38.40 48.08
C HIS A 818 23.73 37.51 48.80
N ARG A 819 23.38 37.81 50.06
CA ARG A 819 22.38 37.05 50.83
C ARG A 819 20.95 37.60 50.74
N LYS A 820 20.72 38.81 50.20
CA LYS A 820 19.41 39.50 50.30
C LYS A 820 18.75 39.84 48.97
N LYS A 821 19.49 39.94 47.87
CA LYS A 821 18.89 40.12 46.53
C LYS A 821 19.01 38.83 45.74
N SER A 822 17.86 38.23 45.41
CA SER A 822 17.78 37.15 44.42
C SER A 822 18.51 37.59 43.14
N MET A 823 19.45 36.77 42.65
CA MET A 823 20.21 36.98 41.41
C MET A 823 19.32 37.21 40.16
N PHE A 824 18.00 37.07 40.30
CA PHE A 824 17.02 37.11 39.23
C PHE A 824 16.36 38.48 38.99
N SER A 825 16.70 39.53 39.76
CA SER A 825 16.12 40.88 39.57
C SER A 825 16.52 41.57 38.25
N ALA A 826 17.54 41.07 37.55
CA ALA A 826 18.00 41.60 36.28
C ALA A 826 17.27 41.04 35.03
N ILE A 827 16.37 40.06 35.19
CA ILE A 827 15.61 39.50 34.06
C ILE A 827 14.47 40.45 33.72
N ARG A 828 14.68 41.35 32.75
CA ARG A 828 13.59 42.07 32.07
C ARG A 828 12.69 41.03 31.40
N SER A 829 11.55 40.71 32.02
CA SER A 829 10.54 39.86 31.39
C SER A 829 9.98 40.53 30.13
N ALA A 830 9.54 39.71 29.18
CA ALA A 830 8.65 40.14 28.09
C ALA A 830 7.47 40.96 28.66
N LYS A 831 6.76 41.75 27.81
CA LYS A 831 5.49 42.36 28.22
C LYS A 831 4.64 41.27 28.91
N PRO A 832 4.34 41.39 30.21
CA PRO A 832 3.80 40.27 30.94
C PRO A 832 2.38 40.00 30.43
N LEU A 833 2.13 38.77 29.96
CA LEU A 833 0.82 38.14 30.16
C LEU A 833 0.33 38.51 31.56
N PRO A 834 -0.94 38.94 31.73
CA PRO A 834 -1.46 39.31 33.03
C PRO A 834 -1.13 38.23 34.06
N LEU A 835 -0.48 38.61 35.17
CA LEU A 835 -0.08 37.67 36.23
C LEU A 835 -1.29 36.89 36.79
N THR A 836 -2.48 37.48 36.68
CA THR A 836 -3.78 36.85 36.96
C THR A 836 -4.01 35.54 36.19
N PHE A 837 -3.37 35.37 35.03
CA PHE A 837 -3.50 34.20 34.17
C PHE A 837 -2.35 33.20 34.36
N ILE A 838 -1.13 33.69 34.57
CA ILE A 838 0.07 32.83 34.57
C ILE A 838 0.26 32.08 35.90
N GLU A 839 0.00 32.71 37.04
CA GLU A 839 0.22 32.07 38.34
C GLU A 839 -0.69 30.85 38.59
N PRO A 840 -2.02 30.91 38.32
CA PRO A 840 -2.88 29.72 38.41
C PRO A 840 -2.43 28.59 37.49
N LEU A 841 -1.99 28.93 36.28
CA LEU A 841 -1.49 27.95 35.31
C LEU A 841 -0.20 27.28 35.77
N LYS A 842 0.75 28.03 36.33
CA LYS A 842 1.99 27.47 36.90
C LYS A 842 1.71 26.52 38.07
N LEU A 843 0.78 26.88 38.95
CA LEU A 843 0.37 26.01 40.07
C LEU A 843 -0.21 24.70 39.55
N TRP A 844 -1.15 24.77 38.60
CA TRP A 844 -1.74 23.57 38.00
C TRP A 844 -0.70 22.72 37.27
N ILE A 845 0.24 23.32 36.53
CA ILE A 845 1.33 22.58 35.85
C ILE A 845 2.14 21.77 36.85
N ASN A 846 2.51 22.36 37.99
CA ASN A 846 3.28 21.67 39.02
C ASN A 846 2.49 20.48 39.58
N GLU A 847 1.23 20.69 39.98
CA GLU A 847 0.35 19.62 40.47
C GLU A 847 0.14 18.52 39.41
N PHE A 848 0.01 18.90 38.14
CA PHE A 848 -0.15 17.96 37.04
C PHE A 848 1.10 17.09 36.84
N LEU A 849 2.30 17.68 36.87
CA LEU A 849 3.55 16.93 36.74
C LEU A 849 3.79 15.98 37.92
N GLU A 850 3.48 16.42 39.14
CA GLU A 850 3.57 15.57 40.34
C GLU A 850 2.63 14.36 40.27
N GLN A 851 1.47 14.49 39.62
CA GLN A 851 0.50 13.40 39.45
C GLN A 851 0.75 12.53 38.20
N ASN A 852 1.64 12.94 37.29
CA ASN A 852 1.86 12.30 36.00
C ASN A 852 3.37 12.17 35.71
N ASP A 853 4.10 11.60 36.67
CA ASP A 853 5.54 11.31 36.62
C ASP A 853 5.89 10.01 35.87
N ILE A 854 4.89 9.21 35.50
CA ILE A 854 5.03 7.94 34.76
C ILE A 854 4.32 8.02 33.41
N MET A 855 5.01 7.59 32.34
CA MET A 855 4.42 7.43 31.01
C MET A 855 3.95 5.99 30.75
N ILE A 856 2.72 5.85 30.24
CA ILE A 856 2.11 4.56 29.90
C ILE A 856 1.78 4.55 28.42
N ALA A 857 2.36 3.65 27.63
CA ALA A 857 2.23 3.66 26.16
C ALA A 857 0.76 3.53 25.68
N SER A 858 -0.07 2.78 26.40
CA SER A 858 -1.50 2.63 26.08
C SER A 858 -2.31 3.92 26.30
N ASP A 859 -1.84 4.84 27.13
CA ASP A 859 -2.58 6.05 27.52
C ASP A 859 -2.32 7.22 26.55
N ILE A 860 -2.68 7.02 25.28
CA ILE A 860 -2.39 7.93 24.16
C ILE A 860 -2.81 9.38 24.47
N GLY A 861 -4.04 9.58 24.95
CA GLY A 861 -4.57 10.92 25.27
C GLY A 861 -3.75 11.64 26.34
N ARG A 862 -3.32 10.91 27.36
CA ARG A 862 -2.50 11.44 28.46
C ARG A 862 -1.09 11.78 28.01
N ASN A 863 -0.47 10.90 27.22
CA ASN A 863 0.86 11.15 26.66
C ASN A 863 0.85 12.37 25.73
N ASN A 864 -0.23 12.56 24.96
CA ASN A 864 -0.44 13.77 24.15
C ASN A 864 -0.58 15.02 25.02
N LEU A 865 -1.42 14.97 26.07
CA LEU A 865 -1.57 16.09 27.01
C LEU A 865 -0.25 16.46 27.67
N LEU A 866 0.50 15.48 28.15
CA LEU A 866 1.82 15.69 28.75
C LEU A 866 2.78 16.36 27.77
N SER A 867 2.82 15.90 26.51
CA SER A 867 3.63 16.51 25.45
C SER A 867 3.29 17.99 25.22
N GLU A 868 2.00 18.34 25.15
CA GLU A 868 1.56 19.75 25.00
C GLU A 868 1.92 20.60 26.23
N VAL A 869 1.77 20.05 27.44
CA VAL A 869 2.16 20.72 28.70
C VAL A 869 3.66 20.98 28.75
N LEU A 870 4.49 20.02 28.32
CA LEU A 870 5.95 20.19 28.25
C LEU A 870 6.37 21.25 27.23
N GLN A 871 5.70 21.32 26.08
CA GLN A 871 5.92 22.40 25.10
C GLN A 871 5.56 23.77 25.68
N MET A 872 4.47 23.84 26.45
CA MET A 872 4.06 25.03 27.16
C MET A 872 5.08 25.45 28.23
N ILE A 873 5.57 24.53 29.05
CA ILE A 873 6.63 24.77 30.05
C ILE A 873 7.88 25.32 29.38
N ARG A 874 8.36 24.65 28.31
CA ARG A 874 9.52 25.09 27.55
C ARG A 874 9.37 26.55 27.11
N LYS A 875 8.20 26.92 26.59
CA LYS A 875 7.97 28.30 26.12
C LYS A 875 7.85 29.29 27.27
N LEU A 876 7.16 28.95 28.35
CA LEU A 876 7.07 29.79 29.55
C LEU A 876 8.45 30.05 30.17
N ALA A 877 9.31 29.03 30.21
CA ALA A 877 10.70 29.15 30.64
C ALA A 877 11.51 30.07 29.71
N LEU A 878 11.40 29.90 28.38
CA LEU A 878 12.05 30.78 27.41
C LEU A 878 11.57 32.24 27.50
N LEU A 879 10.31 32.47 27.87
CA LEU A 879 9.75 33.80 28.07
C LEU A 879 10.12 34.41 29.44
N GLY A 880 10.78 33.66 30.32
CA GLY A 880 11.24 34.13 31.62
C GLY A 880 10.15 34.20 32.70
N TYR A 881 9.13 33.34 32.64
CA TYR A 881 8.08 33.25 33.66
C TYR A 881 8.47 32.41 34.89
N TYR A 882 9.49 31.55 34.76
CA TYR A 882 10.11 30.84 35.87
C TYR A 882 11.34 31.60 36.31
N LYS A 883 11.22 32.35 37.42
CA LYS A 883 12.26 33.26 37.91
C LYS A 883 12.85 32.85 39.26
N ASP A 884 12.15 32.05 40.07
CA ASP A 884 12.68 31.54 41.34
C ASP A 884 13.34 30.17 41.11
N PHE A 885 14.51 29.96 41.71
CA PHE A 885 15.18 28.65 41.74
C PHE A 885 14.26 27.55 42.30
N ARG A 886 13.41 27.88 43.28
CA ARG A 886 12.44 26.92 43.84
C ARG A 886 11.39 26.48 42.82
N GLU A 887 10.89 27.41 42.01
CA GLU A 887 9.93 27.10 40.94
C GLU A 887 10.57 26.25 39.85
N ILE A 888 11.81 26.58 39.46
CA ILE A 888 12.57 25.79 38.48
C ILE A 888 12.82 24.38 39.00
N LYS A 889 13.21 24.24 40.28
CA LYS A 889 13.44 22.92 40.89
C LYS A 889 12.16 22.08 40.94
N ALA A 890 11.02 22.70 41.28
CA ALA A 890 9.74 22.01 41.37
C ALA A 890 9.29 21.37 40.04
N ILE A 891 9.58 22.00 38.89
CA ILE A 891 9.29 21.41 37.58
C ILE A 891 10.40 20.47 37.09
N LEU A 892 11.65 20.69 37.49
CA LEU A 892 12.79 19.95 36.98
C LEU A 892 12.79 18.49 37.46
N ASP A 893 12.51 18.25 38.74
CA ASP A 893 12.56 16.90 39.32
C ASP A 893 11.56 15.94 38.63
N PRO A 894 10.26 16.29 38.43
CA PRO A 894 9.33 15.44 37.66
C PRO A 894 9.72 15.26 36.19
N ILE A 895 10.21 16.31 35.52
CA ILE A 895 10.63 16.24 34.11
C ILE A 895 11.82 15.28 33.95
N MET A 896 12.78 15.32 34.88
CA MET A 896 13.92 14.39 34.87
C MET A 896 13.46 12.94 35.04
N GLY A 897 12.49 12.67 35.90
CA GLY A 897 11.89 11.33 36.05
C GLY A 897 11.24 10.83 34.75
N LEU A 898 10.47 11.68 34.07
CA LEU A 898 9.83 11.37 32.78
C LEU A 898 10.87 11.05 31.67
N LEU A 899 11.99 11.77 31.67
CA LEU A 899 13.09 11.55 30.73
C LEU A 899 13.85 10.25 31.02
N GLU A 900 14.12 9.95 32.29
CA GLU A 900 14.77 8.71 32.72
C GLU A 900 13.92 7.48 32.34
N GLY A 901 12.61 7.56 32.58
CA GLY A 901 11.62 6.55 32.19
C GLY A 901 11.86 5.17 32.81
N SER A 902 12.55 5.10 33.95
CA SER A 902 12.75 3.87 34.73
C SER A 902 11.44 3.15 35.01
N ASP A 903 10.37 3.92 35.16
CA ASP A 903 9.05 3.46 35.55
C ASP A 903 8.05 3.35 34.39
N ASP A 904 8.48 3.62 33.15
CA ASP A 904 7.66 3.53 31.94
C ASP A 904 6.97 2.16 31.80
N LEU A 905 5.71 2.17 31.35
CA LEU A 905 4.91 0.95 31.17
C LEU A 905 4.33 0.85 29.74
N PRO A 906 4.23 -0.36 29.17
CA PRO A 906 3.54 -0.57 27.89
C PRO A 906 2.00 -0.43 28.01
N TYR A 907 1.44 -0.75 29.17
CA TYR A 907 0.01 -0.63 29.49
C TYR A 907 -0.21 -0.52 31.00
N ARG A 908 -1.41 -0.15 31.44
CA ARG A 908 -1.75 -0.05 32.87
C ARG A 908 -1.64 -1.41 33.58
N VAL A 909 -0.83 -1.46 34.62
CA VAL A 909 -0.66 -2.64 35.49
C VAL A 909 -1.01 -2.23 36.92
N GLU A 910 -2.04 -2.85 37.52
CA GLU A 910 -2.50 -2.50 38.86
C GLU A 910 -1.48 -2.83 39.95
N ASN A 911 -0.76 -3.94 39.82
CA ASN A 911 0.32 -4.31 40.74
C ASN A 911 1.43 -5.10 40.03
N LEU A 912 2.49 -4.40 39.62
CA LEU A 912 3.63 -5.01 38.92
C LEU A 912 4.37 -6.04 39.78
N SER A 913 4.38 -5.88 41.11
CA SER A 913 5.06 -6.82 42.01
C SER A 913 4.37 -8.18 42.07
N ALA A 914 3.03 -8.21 41.94
CA ALA A 914 2.19 -9.40 41.92
C ALA A 914 1.91 -9.96 40.52
N ALA A 915 2.40 -9.29 39.46
CA ALA A 915 2.17 -9.71 38.08
C ALA A 915 2.91 -11.02 37.73
N GLU A 916 2.35 -11.76 36.76
CA GLU A 916 2.95 -12.98 36.24
C GLU A 916 4.36 -12.73 35.64
N PRO A 917 5.26 -13.73 35.64
CA PRO A 917 6.63 -13.58 35.12
C PRO A 917 6.68 -13.06 33.68
N GLU A 918 5.73 -13.46 32.83
CA GLU A 918 5.63 -13.05 31.43
C GLU A 918 5.36 -11.54 31.30
N VAL A 919 4.50 -10.99 32.18
CA VAL A 919 4.20 -9.55 32.23
C VAL A 919 5.42 -8.75 32.70
N LYS A 920 6.13 -9.24 33.71
CA LYS A 920 7.38 -8.61 34.18
C LYS A 920 8.44 -8.57 33.08
N GLN A 921 8.62 -9.68 32.37
CA GLN A 921 9.55 -9.77 31.24
C GLN A 921 9.14 -8.84 30.08
N LEU A 922 7.84 -8.71 29.80
CA LEU A 922 7.34 -7.79 28.78
C LEU A 922 7.63 -6.32 29.14
N VAL A 923 7.48 -5.94 30.41
CA VAL A 923 7.79 -4.59 30.91
C VAL A 923 9.29 -4.31 30.83
N GLU A 924 10.15 -5.27 31.21
CA GLU A 924 11.61 -5.14 31.07
C GLU A 924 12.06 -4.99 29.61
N ASN A 925 11.49 -5.80 28.70
CA ASN A 925 11.73 -5.68 27.26
C ASN A 925 11.24 -4.33 26.71
N TYR A 926 10.12 -3.83 27.22
CA TYR A 926 9.60 -2.52 26.83
C TYR A 926 10.51 -1.39 27.32
N ARG A 927 10.97 -1.42 28.58
CA ARG A 927 11.87 -0.41 29.15
C ARG A 927 13.26 -0.39 28.49
N SER A 928 13.77 -1.54 28.05
CA SER A 928 15.07 -1.62 27.37
C SER A 928 15.00 -1.15 25.90
N GLU A 929 14.06 -1.68 25.11
CA GLU A 929 14.00 -1.39 23.67
C GLU A 929 12.66 -0.80 23.19
N GLY A 930 11.54 -1.23 23.76
CA GLY A 930 10.20 -0.91 23.28
C GLY A 930 9.83 0.57 23.37
N ARG A 931 10.27 1.25 24.43
CA ARG A 931 9.91 2.65 24.72
C ARG A 931 10.42 3.66 23.68
N TYR A 932 11.47 3.32 22.93
CA TYR A 932 12.03 4.17 21.87
C TYR A 932 11.52 3.81 20.46
N LYS A 933 10.80 2.67 20.32
CA LYS A 933 10.22 2.25 19.05
C LYS A 933 8.95 3.06 18.80
N ARG A 934 9.00 3.97 17.83
CA ARG A 934 7.85 4.81 17.43
C ARG A 934 6.72 3.92 16.89
N SER A 935 5.58 3.95 17.55
CA SER A 935 4.31 3.32 17.14
C SER A 935 3.19 4.35 17.24
N THR A 936 1.98 4.03 16.75
CA THR A 936 0.81 4.91 16.91
C THR A 936 0.46 5.16 18.38
N GLN A 937 0.68 4.16 19.25
CA GLN A 937 0.44 4.27 20.69
C GLN A 937 1.55 5.06 21.40
N ASN A 938 2.80 4.90 20.94
CA ASN A 938 3.97 5.40 21.65
C ASN A 938 4.59 6.69 21.05
N ALA A 939 3.95 7.28 20.03
CA ALA A 939 4.53 8.41 19.28
C ALA A 939 4.80 9.64 20.17
N ALA A 940 3.84 10.03 21.01
CA ALA A 940 3.97 11.20 21.89
C ALA A 940 5.05 10.99 22.96
N MET A 941 5.14 9.78 23.50
CA MET A 941 6.17 9.40 24.47
C MET A 941 7.57 9.45 23.87
N VAL A 942 7.73 8.95 22.64
CA VAL A 942 8.99 9.07 21.89
C VAL A 942 9.32 10.54 21.64
N ASP A 943 8.33 11.36 21.27
CA ASP A 943 8.55 12.79 21.07
C ASP A 943 8.98 13.48 22.38
N VAL A 944 8.35 13.18 23.53
CA VAL A 944 8.75 13.71 24.86
C VAL A 944 10.20 13.33 25.23
N LYS A 945 10.64 12.13 24.90
CA LYS A 945 11.99 11.64 25.27
C LYS A 945 13.09 12.10 24.31
N ILE A 946 12.76 12.43 23.06
CA ILE A 946 13.76 12.73 22.02
C ILE A 946 13.81 14.22 21.64
N ARG A 947 12.69 14.95 21.71
CA ARG A 947 12.56 16.35 21.22
C ARG A 947 12.47 17.35 22.36
#